data_AF-A0A8J1VMW9-F1
#
_entry.id   AF-A0A8J1VMW9-F1
#
_cell.length_a   1.000
_cell.length_b   1.000
_cell.length_c   1.000
_cell.angle_alpha   90.00
_cell.angle_beta   90.00
_cell.angle_gamma   90.00
#
_symmetry.space_group_name_H-M   'P 1'
#
loop_
_entity.id
_entity.type
_entity.pdbx_description
1 polymer ?
#
loop_
_entity_poly.entity_id
_entity_poly.type
_entity_poly.pdbx_seq_one_letter_code
_entity_poly.pdbx_strand_id
1 'polypeptide(L)'
;MAAQPVFSLVPGIQPYGWGKKGSASLAAQLASVSVPDFEIDEGRTYAELWIGTHPNVPSKTGTTLLSNHLKANPALIGDAAISAFPESQDGSLPFLFKVLSIGTALSIQAHPDKPLAQRLFKERPDVYKDPNHKPEMAIALTPFLAFLNFLPLPSLLLHLLTVPELDVLIPSDLTASLATSLTLPSTRPPDPFLFEPTVSAPTEAQRDILQKIFGALMTAPTDLVKQSIAKLVERYKQREDIAENERGLMDLAIMLDEQYPGDVGVLCVFMLNVVELKRGEAAFLGADMPHAYIKGDIIECMATSDNVVRAGLTPKLRDVDTLVSMLTYEAGPGSKQLLQPTEFTEDGTTLLYDPPIDEFSVLRIELDQISSTTHRPIAGPSLCVVTDGAGTVSWGDGADEVKIRRGDVLFVAADQEVKWSAAKRLEVFRSFVEAAKTEKVPHATSIGYSTKYLCSSLSTNSLPSPIMTSMAATLAASLPRPPVMPVPPPTVQPNVPSSTKVPQRMEGVVDVEASREVETVKLNSLVFLKMMKHSTDILPAPPQASYQQDRNAPPQTALSSRTDCLGVLLGLDLDGVMEVEDCFALPANESTLSSSSYSARILGHLREVSTPDSPVGVYLSTHNGGFVTRAAIEMINAVEKAAGRGRAILLVHDLSRAAGLDLSVKAYRLSEGAREAAKKGKWDTASLVDNRVTSATILVPLPVTIASSSLLSALLSTLTTPSKPQSPSLTSPPVPLPPTFSALTNPLQTSLPAYLSDTLDSLTLHSHEANNVAFLVRQIGREKSRHEGLIKDREDENIRRRKTGQAELPAISAEVRGGTKEPSRLEMLCLQGQVDGLAKGMGAEAGKGLVRCYL
;
A
#
# COMPACT_ATOMS: atom_id res chain seq x y z
N MET A 1 39.00 -3.96 -30.65
CA MET A 1 38.64 -3.29 -29.38
C MET A 1 37.39 -3.97 -28.86
N ALA A 2 37.17 -4.02 -27.54
CA ALA A 2 35.88 -4.44 -27.01
C ALA A 2 34.80 -3.41 -27.41
N ALA A 3 33.53 -3.84 -27.47
CA ALA A 3 32.42 -2.89 -27.54
C ALA A 3 32.31 -2.12 -26.21
N GLN A 4 31.87 -0.86 -26.28
CA GLN A 4 31.62 -0.06 -25.09
C GLN A 4 30.39 -0.64 -24.34
N PRO A 5 30.44 -0.85 -23.02
CA PRO A 5 29.37 -1.55 -22.30
C PRO A 5 28.14 -0.66 -22.01
N VAL A 6 28.29 0.66 -22.05
CA VAL A 6 27.21 1.63 -21.88
C VAL A 6 27.28 2.67 -23.00
N PHE A 7 26.21 2.84 -23.78
CA PHE A 7 26.18 3.77 -24.92
C PHE A 7 24.77 4.32 -25.19
N SER A 8 24.70 5.49 -25.82
CA SER A 8 23.42 6.13 -26.19
C SER A 8 22.73 5.43 -27.37
N LEU A 9 21.40 5.41 -27.34
CA LEU A 9 20.54 4.90 -28.40
C LEU A 9 19.74 6.03 -29.04
N VAL A 10 19.52 5.91 -30.35
CA VAL A 10 18.49 6.65 -31.08
C VAL A 10 17.23 5.77 -31.14
N PRO A 11 16.14 6.09 -30.43
CA PRO A 11 14.87 5.38 -30.50
C PRO A 11 14.12 5.71 -31.81
N GLY A 12 12.97 5.07 -32.04
CA GLY A 12 12.04 5.45 -33.11
C GLY A 12 10.71 5.96 -32.56
N ILE A 13 10.12 6.97 -33.19
CA ILE A 13 8.87 7.61 -32.76
C ILE A 13 7.72 7.25 -33.71
N GLN A 14 6.61 6.72 -33.18
CA GLN A 14 5.42 6.34 -33.93
C GLN A 14 4.31 7.40 -33.83
N PRO A 15 3.88 8.00 -34.95
CA PRO A 15 2.87 9.05 -34.97
C PRO A 15 1.46 8.48 -35.25
N TYR A 16 1.00 7.53 -34.44
CA TYR A 16 -0.35 6.96 -34.60
C TYR A 16 -1.44 7.98 -34.23
N GLY A 17 -2.61 7.87 -34.87
CA GLY A 17 -3.70 8.83 -34.74
C GLY A 17 -4.33 8.94 -33.34
N TRP A 18 -4.11 7.95 -32.46
CA TRP A 18 -4.55 7.98 -31.06
C TRP A 18 -3.59 8.70 -30.11
N GLY A 19 -2.38 9.03 -30.58
CA GLY A 19 -1.37 9.70 -29.76
C GLY A 19 -1.75 11.12 -29.38
N LYS A 20 -1.19 11.63 -28.28
CA LYS A 20 -1.31 13.06 -27.93
C LYS A 20 -0.70 13.93 -29.03
N LYS A 21 -1.25 15.13 -29.25
CA LYS A 21 -0.78 16.06 -30.27
C LYS A 21 0.43 16.86 -29.82
N GLY A 22 1.39 17.06 -30.72
CA GLY A 22 2.48 18.02 -30.56
C GLY A 22 3.25 17.89 -29.25
N SER A 23 3.59 19.03 -28.64
CA SER A 23 4.32 19.10 -27.38
C SER A 23 3.53 18.58 -26.16
N ALA A 24 2.23 18.27 -26.31
CA ALA A 24 1.45 17.59 -25.27
C ALA A 24 1.74 16.07 -25.19
N SER A 25 2.47 15.51 -26.17
CA SER A 25 2.98 14.14 -26.11
C SER A 25 4.33 14.06 -25.39
N LEU A 26 4.40 13.30 -24.30
CA LEU A 26 5.66 13.00 -23.63
C LEU A 26 6.60 12.21 -24.55
N ALA A 27 6.06 11.30 -25.38
CA ALA A 27 6.85 10.60 -26.41
C ALA A 27 7.51 11.57 -27.39
N ALA A 28 6.82 12.65 -27.81
CA ALA A 28 7.41 13.70 -28.66
C ALA A 28 8.47 14.53 -27.92
N GLN A 29 8.22 14.91 -26.67
CA GLN A 29 9.19 15.65 -25.84
C GLN A 29 10.51 14.86 -25.69
N LEU A 30 10.43 13.57 -25.37
CA LEU A 30 11.62 12.72 -25.22
C LEU A 30 12.32 12.47 -26.58
N ALA A 31 11.55 12.31 -27.67
CA ALA A 31 12.09 12.19 -29.03
C ALA A 31 12.88 13.43 -29.47
N SER A 32 12.45 14.64 -29.09
CA SER A 32 13.16 15.90 -29.42
C SER A 32 14.58 16.04 -28.81
N VAL A 33 14.97 15.10 -27.95
CA VAL A 33 16.29 15.02 -27.33
C VAL A 33 17.12 13.84 -27.85
N SER A 34 16.48 12.68 -28.09
CA SER A 34 17.14 11.43 -28.46
C SER A 34 17.10 11.06 -29.95
N VAL A 35 16.24 11.69 -30.74
CA VAL A 35 16.14 11.47 -32.18
C VAL A 35 16.78 12.64 -32.93
N PRO A 36 17.90 12.43 -33.66
CA PRO A 36 18.51 13.46 -34.48
C PRO A 36 17.54 14.01 -35.52
N ASP A 37 17.62 15.31 -35.78
CA ASP A 37 16.84 16.05 -36.78
C ASP A 37 15.30 15.96 -36.61
N PHE A 38 14.82 15.60 -35.40
CA PHE A 38 13.39 15.53 -35.08
C PHE A 38 12.88 16.83 -34.45
N GLU A 39 11.98 17.52 -35.17
CA GLU A 39 11.18 18.63 -34.65
C GLU A 39 9.73 18.20 -34.36
N ILE A 40 9.11 18.84 -33.37
CA ILE A 40 7.73 18.56 -32.96
C ILE A 40 6.75 19.36 -33.83
N ASP A 41 5.92 18.66 -34.59
CA ASP A 41 4.77 19.24 -35.32
C ASP A 41 3.54 19.28 -34.41
N GLU A 42 3.13 20.48 -33.99
CA GLU A 42 1.95 20.69 -33.12
C GLU A 42 0.62 20.26 -33.77
N GLY A 43 0.57 20.11 -35.10
CA GLY A 43 -0.59 19.55 -35.81
C GLY A 43 -0.67 18.02 -35.74
N ARG A 44 0.45 17.34 -35.46
CA ARG A 44 0.60 15.88 -35.56
C ARG A 44 0.43 15.18 -34.22
N THR A 45 -0.05 13.93 -34.27
CA THR A 45 -0.10 13.04 -33.10
C THR A 45 1.20 12.24 -32.96
N TYR A 46 1.63 12.03 -31.71
CA TYR A 46 2.82 11.25 -31.36
C TYR A 46 2.45 10.29 -30.23
N ALA A 47 2.55 8.98 -30.50
CA ALA A 47 1.85 7.95 -29.76
C ALA A 47 2.79 7.05 -28.93
N GLU A 48 3.89 6.57 -29.54
CA GLU A 48 4.83 5.64 -28.91
C GLU A 48 6.29 5.97 -29.25
N LEU A 49 7.17 6.01 -28.27
CA LEU A 49 8.63 6.04 -28.45
C LEU A 49 9.18 4.62 -28.23
N TRP A 50 9.71 3.98 -29.27
CA TRP A 50 10.16 2.59 -29.27
C TRP A 50 11.67 2.49 -28.99
N ILE A 51 12.02 1.69 -28.00
CA ILE A 51 13.38 1.44 -27.53
C ILE A 51 13.63 -0.08 -27.57
N GLY A 52 14.54 -0.53 -28.44
CA GLY A 52 14.89 -1.94 -28.61
C GLY A 52 15.18 -2.34 -30.05
N THR A 53 14.96 -3.61 -30.36
CA THR A 53 15.44 -4.27 -31.59
C THR A 53 14.32 -4.73 -32.52
N HIS A 54 13.07 -4.35 -32.24
CA HIS A 54 11.89 -4.78 -33.00
C HIS A 54 11.96 -4.37 -34.49
N PRO A 55 11.70 -5.27 -35.45
CA PRO A 55 11.94 -5.01 -36.88
C PRO A 55 11.12 -3.85 -37.46
N ASN A 56 9.90 -3.63 -36.96
CA ASN A 56 9.03 -2.52 -37.40
C ASN A 56 9.59 -1.12 -37.02
N VAL A 57 10.28 -1.00 -35.88
CA VAL A 57 10.81 0.28 -35.37
C VAL A 57 12.13 0.04 -34.61
N PRO A 58 13.24 -0.28 -35.30
CA PRO A 58 14.49 -0.63 -34.65
C PRO A 58 15.23 0.63 -34.15
N SER A 59 15.66 0.61 -32.89
CA SER A 59 16.60 1.62 -32.36
C SER A 59 17.98 1.48 -33.01
N LYS A 60 18.80 2.53 -32.93
CA LYS A 60 20.14 2.58 -33.51
C LYS A 60 21.19 2.99 -32.49
N THR A 61 22.42 2.54 -32.68
CA THR A 61 23.64 3.11 -32.08
C THR A 61 24.40 3.84 -33.18
N GLY A 62 24.43 5.18 -33.08
CA GLY A 62 24.78 6.05 -34.21
C GLY A 62 23.92 5.75 -35.44
N THR A 63 24.57 5.39 -36.55
CA THR A 63 23.90 5.01 -37.82
C THR A 63 23.50 3.53 -37.90
N THR A 64 23.95 2.69 -36.97
CA THR A 64 23.83 1.21 -37.06
C THR A 64 22.61 0.71 -36.29
N LEU A 65 21.83 -0.21 -36.86
CA LEU A 65 20.72 -0.86 -36.14
C LEU A 65 21.24 -1.56 -34.88
N LEU A 66 20.53 -1.41 -33.75
CA LEU A 66 20.92 -2.02 -32.48
C LEU A 66 21.07 -3.54 -32.60
N SER A 67 20.14 -4.21 -33.29
CA SER A 67 20.20 -5.66 -33.52
C SER A 67 21.47 -6.10 -34.26
N ASN A 68 21.86 -5.40 -35.32
CA ASN A 68 23.10 -5.66 -36.04
C ASN A 68 24.34 -5.46 -35.15
N HIS A 69 24.31 -4.47 -34.25
CA HIS A 69 25.40 -4.22 -33.31
C HIS A 69 25.51 -5.30 -32.23
N LEU A 70 24.38 -5.74 -31.66
CA LEU A 70 24.32 -6.82 -30.66
C LEU A 70 24.70 -8.18 -31.28
N LYS A 71 24.22 -8.49 -32.48
CA LYS A 71 24.61 -9.69 -33.23
C LYS A 71 26.11 -9.75 -33.52
N ALA A 72 26.74 -8.60 -33.76
CA ALA A 72 28.20 -8.50 -33.93
C ALA A 72 28.99 -8.57 -32.61
N ASN A 73 28.33 -8.37 -31.45
CA ASN A 73 28.96 -8.36 -30.13
C ASN A 73 28.07 -9.08 -29.09
N PRO A 74 27.88 -10.42 -29.18
CA PRO A 74 26.91 -11.14 -28.33
C PRO A 74 27.14 -11.01 -26.82
N ALA A 75 28.37 -10.73 -26.40
CA ALA A 75 28.73 -10.44 -25.01
C ALA A 75 28.00 -9.20 -24.42
N LEU A 76 27.43 -8.31 -25.25
CA LEU A 76 26.54 -7.23 -24.79
C LEU A 76 25.18 -7.74 -24.30
N ILE A 77 24.74 -8.90 -24.78
CA ILE A 77 23.53 -9.62 -24.36
C ILE A 77 23.85 -10.60 -23.22
N GLY A 78 25.04 -11.19 -23.24
CA GLY A 78 25.48 -12.15 -22.22
C GLY A 78 24.92 -13.56 -22.43
N ASP A 79 25.73 -14.56 -22.10
CA ASP A 79 25.44 -15.97 -22.40
C ASP A 79 24.18 -16.48 -21.68
N ALA A 80 23.87 -15.95 -20.49
CA ALA A 80 22.69 -16.33 -19.71
C ALA A 80 21.38 -15.94 -20.43
N ALA A 81 21.27 -14.71 -20.91
CA ALA A 81 20.09 -14.23 -21.64
C ALA A 81 19.96 -14.91 -23.01
N ILE A 82 21.08 -15.17 -23.72
CA ILE A 82 21.07 -15.95 -24.97
C ILE A 82 20.63 -17.40 -24.72
N SER A 83 21.03 -18.01 -23.60
CA SER A 83 20.62 -19.38 -23.25
C SER A 83 19.15 -19.51 -22.85
N ALA A 84 18.53 -18.44 -22.34
CA ALA A 84 17.09 -18.42 -22.04
C ALA A 84 16.23 -18.06 -23.26
N PHE A 85 16.73 -17.17 -24.12
CA PHE A 85 16.04 -16.67 -25.31
C PHE A 85 16.94 -16.85 -26.55
N PRO A 86 17.00 -18.06 -27.14
CA PRO A 86 17.93 -18.40 -28.23
C PRO A 86 17.83 -17.50 -29.46
N GLU A 87 16.67 -16.90 -29.73
CA GLU A 87 16.46 -15.87 -30.74
C GLU A 87 17.43 -14.67 -30.59
N SER A 88 17.81 -14.33 -29.35
CA SER A 88 18.75 -13.25 -29.04
C SER A 88 20.15 -13.48 -29.63
N GLN A 89 20.48 -14.71 -30.04
CA GLN A 89 21.70 -15.02 -30.79
C GLN A 89 21.79 -14.24 -32.12
N ASP A 90 20.65 -13.85 -32.70
CA ASP A 90 20.54 -12.99 -33.89
C ASP A 90 20.50 -11.47 -33.55
N GLY A 91 20.74 -11.10 -32.29
CA GLY A 91 20.75 -9.71 -31.83
C GLY A 91 19.37 -9.10 -31.57
N SER A 92 18.30 -9.89 -31.60
CA SER A 92 17.01 -9.47 -31.03
C SER A 92 17.07 -9.41 -29.50
N LEU A 93 16.06 -8.80 -28.90
CA LEU A 93 15.82 -8.81 -27.46
C LEU A 93 14.45 -9.46 -27.20
N PRO A 94 14.27 -10.21 -26.10
CA PRO A 94 13.00 -10.87 -25.81
C PRO A 94 11.88 -9.89 -25.46
N PHE A 95 12.22 -8.64 -25.16
CA PHE A 95 11.30 -7.56 -24.85
C PHE A 95 11.48 -6.33 -25.76
N LEU A 96 10.39 -5.57 -25.89
CA LEU A 96 10.33 -4.22 -26.44
C LEU A 96 9.93 -3.26 -25.32
N PHE A 97 10.64 -2.14 -25.22
CA PHE A 97 10.43 -1.11 -24.22
C PHE A 97 9.92 0.17 -24.90
N LYS A 98 8.92 0.83 -24.31
CA LYS A 98 8.33 2.04 -24.91
C LYS A 98 7.96 3.11 -23.88
N VAL A 99 7.84 4.34 -24.38
CA VAL A 99 7.04 5.40 -23.74
C VAL A 99 5.78 5.64 -24.56
N LEU A 100 4.61 5.53 -23.95
CA LEU A 100 3.31 5.75 -24.57
C LEU A 100 2.73 7.11 -24.16
N SER A 101 2.09 7.80 -25.10
CA SER A 101 1.38 9.07 -24.89
C SER A 101 -0.01 9.02 -25.50
N ILE A 102 -0.96 8.56 -24.69
CA ILE A 102 -2.33 8.20 -25.09
C ILE A 102 -3.23 9.44 -25.06
N GLY A 103 -3.72 9.86 -26.24
CA GLY A 103 -4.64 10.99 -26.42
C GLY A 103 -6.10 10.57 -26.60
N THR A 104 -6.34 9.46 -27.28
CA THR A 104 -7.64 8.75 -27.37
C THR A 104 -7.46 7.30 -26.94
N ALA A 105 -8.54 6.63 -26.56
CA ALA A 105 -8.50 5.24 -26.15
C ALA A 105 -7.98 4.32 -27.27
N LEU A 106 -7.21 3.31 -26.88
CA LEU A 106 -6.78 2.21 -27.76
C LEU A 106 -7.86 1.14 -27.85
N SER A 107 -7.72 0.26 -28.84
CA SER A 107 -8.61 -0.90 -29.01
C SER A 107 -8.58 -1.81 -27.79
N ILE A 108 -9.76 -2.21 -27.30
CA ILE A 108 -9.88 -3.26 -26.28
C ILE A 108 -9.30 -4.54 -26.87
N GLN A 109 -8.30 -5.11 -26.21
CA GLN A 109 -7.47 -6.17 -26.73
C GLN A 109 -7.19 -7.28 -25.71
N ALA A 110 -6.80 -8.44 -26.23
CA ALA A 110 -6.19 -9.53 -25.49
C ALA A 110 -5.10 -10.19 -26.35
N HIS A 111 -4.17 -10.88 -25.70
CA HIS A 111 -3.03 -11.53 -26.36
C HIS A 111 -3.04 -13.03 -26.08
N PRO A 112 -2.88 -13.89 -27.09
CA PRO A 112 -2.93 -15.34 -26.89
C PRO A 112 -1.76 -15.86 -26.05
N ASP A 113 -1.98 -16.94 -25.29
CA ASP A 113 -0.89 -17.71 -24.71
C ASP A 113 0.06 -18.30 -25.79
N LYS A 114 1.25 -18.76 -25.39
CA LYS A 114 2.29 -19.19 -26.34
C LYS A 114 1.84 -20.41 -27.18
N PRO A 115 1.16 -21.44 -26.62
CA PRO A 115 0.50 -22.50 -27.40
C PRO A 115 -0.56 -22.02 -28.42
N LEU A 116 -1.41 -21.06 -28.05
CA LEU A 116 -2.46 -20.53 -28.91
C LEU A 116 -1.87 -19.63 -30.00
N ALA A 117 -0.88 -18.80 -29.68
CA ALA A 117 -0.12 -17.99 -30.64
C ALA A 117 0.53 -18.87 -31.72
N GLN A 118 1.21 -19.96 -31.33
CA GLN A 118 1.79 -20.95 -32.26
C GLN A 118 0.75 -21.55 -33.21
N ARG A 119 -0.45 -21.84 -32.70
CA ARG A 119 -1.56 -22.37 -33.51
C ARG A 119 -2.10 -21.33 -34.48
N LEU A 120 -2.44 -20.14 -33.97
CA LEU A 120 -3.03 -19.05 -34.74
C LEU A 120 -2.09 -18.51 -35.82
N PHE A 121 -0.78 -18.41 -35.54
CA PHE A 121 0.24 -18.06 -36.53
C PHE A 121 0.34 -19.10 -37.66
N LYS A 122 0.20 -20.39 -37.35
CA LYS A 122 0.22 -21.47 -38.36
C LYS A 122 -1.05 -21.51 -39.20
N GLU A 123 -2.20 -21.20 -38.60
CA GLU A 123 -3.51 -21.28 -39.24
C GLU A 123 -3.88 -20.01 -40.02
N ARG A 124 -3.53 -18.83 -39.51
CA ARG A 124 -3.89 -17.50 -40.07
C ARG A 124 -2.73 -16.48 -39.94
N PRO A 125 -1.60 -16.69 -40.64
CA PRO A 125 -0.43 -15.79 -40.62
C PRO A 125 -0.71 -14.40 -41.25
N ASP A 126 -1.83 -14.25 -41.95
CA ASP A 126 -2.35 -12.98 -42.45
C ASP A 126 -2.92 -12.10 -41.32
N VAL A 127 -3.41 -12.70 -40.23
CA VAL A 127 -3.89 -12.01 -39.02
C VAL A 127 -2.82 -11.98 -37.92
N TYR A 128 -2.28 -13.14 -37.56
CA TYR A 128 -1.30 -13.32 -36.49
C TYR A 128 0.12 -13.28 -37.05
N LYS A 129 1.07 -12.64 -36.38
CA LYS A 129 2.35 -12.20 -37.01
C LYS A 129 3.57 -13.00 -36.59
N ASP A 130 3.47 -13.68 -35.46
CA ASP A 130 4.56 -14.43 -34.84
C ASP A 130 3.98 -15.57 -33.98
N PRO A 131 4.77 -16.60 -33.65
CA PRO A 131 4.34 -17.70 -32.78
C PRO A 131 4.50 -17.40 -31.28
N ASN A 132 4.63 -16.12 -30.87
CA ASN A 132 4.94 -15.75 -29.49
C ASN A 132 3.71 -15.20 -28.75
N HIS A 133 3.73 -15.33 -27.42
CA HIS A 133 2.79 -14.62 -26.55
C HIS A 133 3.18 -13.16 -26.38
N LYS A 134 2.28 -12.36 -25.82
CA LYS A 134 2.50 -10.93 -25.58
C LYS A 134 1.99 -10.50 -24.19
N PRO A 135 2.65 -10.94 -23.10
CA PRO A 135 2.47 -10.30 -21.81
C PRO A 135 3.01 -8.86 -21.86
N GLU A 136 2.29 -7.93 -21.22
CA GLU A 136 2.62 -6.50 -21.15
C GLU A 136 2.63 -6.00 -19.70
N MET A 137 3.37 -4.92 -19.45
CA MET A 137 3.36 -4.19 -18.18
C MET A 137 3.34 -2.68 -18.43
N ALA A 138 2.38 -2.00 -17.83
CA ALA A 138 2.21 -0.55 -17.89
C ALA A 138 2.60 0.09 -16.55
N ILE A 139 3.49 1.08 -16.53
CA ILE A 139 3.82 1.89 -15.34
C ILE A 139 3.43 3.34 -15.61
N ALA A 140 2.60 3.92 -14.74
CA ALA A 140 2.03 5.24 -14.95
C ALA A 140 3.07 6.39 -14.80
N LEU A 141 3.17 7.27 -15.80
CA LEU A 141 3.99 8.49 -15.75
C LEU A 141 3.16 9.74 -15.42
N THR A 142 1.91 9.77 -15.86
CA THR A 142 0.84 10.68 -15.41
C THR A 142 -0.28 9.86 -14.75
N PRO A 143 -1.35 10.46 -14.21
CA PRO A 143 -2.61 9.73 -14.04
C PRO A 143 -2.98 9.01 -15.34
N PHE A 144 -3.32 7.73 -15.23
CA PHE A 144 -3.44 6.80 -16.34
C PHE A 144 -4.70 5.95 -16.20
N LEU A 145 -5.66 6.14 -17.10
CA LEU A 145 -6.93 5.42 -17.11
C LEU A 145 -6.85 4.21 -18.04
N ALA A 146 -7.26 3.04 -17.53
CA ALA A 146 -7.27 1.77 -18.26
C ALA A 146 -8.51 0.92 -17.96
N PHE A 147 -8.87 0.03 -18.89
CA PHE A 147 -9.67 -1.16 -18.61
C PHE A 147 -8.74 -2.32 -18.25
N LEU A 148 -8.94 -2.99 -17.12
CA LEU A 148 -8.07 -4.08 -16.62
C LEU A 148 -8.87 -5.34 -16.20
N ASN A 149 -9.09 -6.26 -17.14
CA ASN A 149 -9.80 -7.53 -16.96
C ASN A 149 -11.27 -7.36 -16.47
N PHE A 150 -12.03 -8.46 -16.36
CA PHE A 150 -13.44 -8.45 -15.99
C PHE A 150 -13.70 -7.99 -14.55
N LEU A 151 -14.78 -7.21 -14.39
CA LEU A 151 -15.31 -6.77 -13.09
C LEU A 151 -15.61 -7.94 -12.13
N PRO A 152 -15.69 -7.69 -10.81
CA PRO A 152 -16.32 -8.63 -9.89
C PRO A 152 -17.73 -9.00 -10.37
N LEU A 153 -18.08 -10.29 -10.32
CA LEU A 153 -19.36 -10.78 -10.84
C LEU A 153 -20.61 -10.13 -10.18
N PRO A 154 -20.62 -9.80 -8.87
CA PRO A 154 -21.71 -9.00 -8.28
C PRO A 154 -21.84 -7.61 -8.92
N SER A 155 -20.72 -6.94 -9.18
CA SER A 155 -20.72 -5.59 -9.79
C SER A 155 -21.15 -5.63 -11.26
N LEU A 156 -20.76 -6.65 -12.01
CA LEU A 156 -21.30 -6.93 -13.36
C LEU A 156 -22.81 -7.18 -13.30
N LEU A 157 -23.28 -8.03 -12.39
CA LEU A 157 -24.71 -8.31 -12.23
C LEU A 157 -25.49 -7.04 -11.87
N LEU A 158 -24.93 -6.16 -11.03
CA LEU A 158 -25.55 -4.88 -10.73
C LEU A 158 -25.71 -4.03 -12.00
N HIS A 159 -24.71 -3.96 -12.89
CA HIS A 159 -24.87 -3.29 -14.20
C HIS A 159 -25.97 -3.93 -15.06
N LEU A 160 -25.99 -5.27 -15.16
CA LEU A 160 -27.02 -5.99 -15.89
C LEU A 160 -28.44 -5.77 -15.34
N LEU A 161 -28.58 -5.38 -14.07
CA LEU A 161 -29.86 -5.06 -13.41
C LEU A 161 -30.16 -3.56 -13.31
N THR A 162 -29.26 -2.68 -13.75
CA THR A 162 -29.40 -1.22 -13.65
C THR A 162 -29.25 -0.45 -14.96
N VAL A 163 -28.76 -1.07 -16.03
CA VAL A 163 -28.53 -0.42 -17.34
C VAL A 163 -29.45 -1.01 -18.43
N PRO A 164 -30.67 -0.46 -18.65
CA PRO A 164 -31.67 -0.97 -19.60
C PRO A 164 -31.21 -1.20 -21.04
N GLU A 165 -30.13 -0.55 -21.49
CA GLU A 165 -29.57 -0.70 -22.82
C GLU A 165 -28.85 -2.04 -23.02
N LEU A 166 -28.49 -2.71 -21.92
CA LEU A 166 -27.90 -4.05 -21.92
C LEU A 166 -28.97 -5.15 -22.04
N ASP A 167 -30.17 -4.96 -21.48
CA ASP A 167 -31.30 -5.93 -21.56
C ASP A 167 -31.67 -6.31 -23.00
N VAL A 168 -31.45 -5.40 -23.95
CA VAL A 168 -31.75 -5.58 -25.38
C VAL A 168 -30.66 -6.40 -26.09
N LEU A 169 -29.46 -6.52 -25.49
CA LEU A 169 -28.28 -7.16 -26.07
C LEU A 169 -27.92 -8.49 -25.37
N ILE A 170 -28.27 -8.63 -24.09
CA ILE A 170 -27.86 -9.75 -23.23
C ILE A 170 -29.12 -10.51 -22.78
N PRO A 171 -29.28 -11.79 -23.17
CA PRO A 171 -30.43 -12.60 -22.79
C PRO A 171 -30.66 -12.68 -21.28
N SER A 172 -31.90 -12.42 -20.85
CA SER A 172 -32.25 -12.29 -19.43
C SER A 172 -32.17 -13.60 -18.63
N ASP A 173 -32.16 -14.75 -19.31
CA ASP A 173 -31.86 -16.06 -18.72
C ASP A 173 -30.39 -16.18 -18.28
N LEU A 174 -29.46 -15.51 -18.97
CA LEU A 174 -28.06 -15.42 -18.53
C LEU A 174 -27.92 -14.53 -17.29
N THR A 175 -28.59 -13.38 -17.26
CA THR A 175 -28.63 -12.50 -16.08
C THR A 175 -29.24 -13.21 -14.87
N ALA A 176 -30.35 -13.93 -15.06
CA ALA A 176 -30.97 -14.74 -14.02
C ALA A 176 -30.08 -15.93 -13.58
N SER A 177 -29.35 -16.54 -14.51
CA SER A 177 -28.37 -17.61 -14.20
C SER A 177 -27.20 -17.08 -13.37
N LEU A 178 -26.68 -15.89 -13.70
CA LEU A 178 -25.62 -15.23 -12.93
C LEU A 178 -26.09 -14.91 -11.50
N ALA A 179 -27.26 -14.29 -11.36
CA ALA A 179 -27.90 -14.02 -10.06
C ALA A 179 -28.08 -15.30 -9.22
N THR A 180 -28.59 -16.37 -9.83
CA THR A 180 -28.74 -17.68 -9.18
C THR A 180 -27.40 -18.24 -8.73
N SER A 181 -26.36 -18.15 -9.57
CA SER A 181 -25.00 -18.64 -9.25
C SER A 181 -24.29 -17.85 -8.15
N LEU A 182 -24.71 -16.61 -7.89
CA LEU A 182 -24.18 -15.74 -6.83
C LEU A 182 -25.05 -15.76 -5.56
N THR A 183 -26.22 -16.41 -5.59
CA THR A 183 -27.26 -16.31 -4.54
C THR A 183 -27.74 -14.86 -4.32
N LEU A 184 -27.81 -14.07 -5.39
CA LEU A 184 -28.23 -12.66 -5.38
C LEU A 184 -29.59 -12.48 -6.06
N PRO A 185 -30.29 -11.35 -5.81
CA PRO A 185 -31.54 -11.01 -6.51
C PRO A 185 -31.35 -10.90 -8.02
N SER A 186 -32.36 -11.32 -8.79
CA SER A 186 -32.43 -11.19 -10.25
C SER A 186 -33.26 -9.99 -10.72
N THR A 187 -33.48 -9.00 -9.85
CA THR A 187 -34.27 -7.79 -10.11
C THR A 187 -33.53 -6.56 -9.60
N ARG A 188 -33.78 -5.38 -10.21
CA ARG A 188 -33.16 -4.08 -9.83
C ARG A 188 -33.28 -3.87 -8.31
N PRO A 189 -32.17 -3.84 -7.56
CA PRO A 189 -32.22 -3.86 -6.10
C PRO A 189 -32.56 -2.48 -5.53
N PRO A 190 -33.18 -2.42 -4.32
CA PRO A 190 -33.37 -1.16 -3.60
C PRO A 190 -32.09 -0.66 -2.91
N ASP A 191 -31.07 -1.53 -2.78
CA ASP A 191 -29.81 -1.25 -2.09
C ASP A 191 -28.61 -1.84 -2.87
N PRO A 192 -27.66 -1.02 -3.35
CA PRO A 192 -26.44 -1.47 -4.00
C PRO A 192 -25.47 -2.26 -3.11
N PHE A 193 -25.49 -2.11 -1.78
CA PHE A 193 -24.54 -2.78 -0.87
C PHE A 193 -24.69 -4.31 -0.86
N LEU A 194 -25.78 -4.85 -1.41
CA LEU A 194 -25.95 -6.30 -1.64
C LEU A 194 -25.03 -6.87 -2.73
N PHE A 195 -24.35 -6.02 -3.52
CA PHE A 195 -23.55 -6.40 -4.69
C PHE A 195 -22.06 -6.03 -4.52
N GLU A 196 -21.56 -6.06 -3.28
CA GLU A 196 -20.15 -5.79 -2.96
C GLU A 196 -19.17 -6.75 -3.67
N PRO A 197 -17.97 -6.28 -4.05
CA PRO A 197 -16.95 -7.11 -4.70
C PRO A 197 -16.49 -8.33 -3.88
N THR A 198 -16.87 -9.53 -4.33
CA THR A 198 -16.33 -10.77 -3.78
C THR A 198 -14.84 -10.94 -4.15
N VAL A 199 -13.99 -11.17 -3.15
CA VAL A 199 -12.54 -11.36 -3.36
C VAL A 199 -12.22 -12.73 -4.01
N SER A 200 -13.07 -13.74 -3.76
CA SER A 200 -12.98 -15.10 -4.30
C SER A 200 -12.88 -15.14 -5.83
N ALA A 201 -12.12 -16.11 -6.35
CA ALA A 201 -12.11 -16.40 -7.79
C ALA A 201 -13.45 -16.99 -8.26
N PRO A 202 -13.88 -16.76 -9.52
CA PRO A 202 -15.11 -17.33 -10.06
C PRO A 202 -14.99 -18.85 -10.23
N THR A 203 -16.10 -19.55 -9.96
CA THR A 203 -16.22 -20.98 -10.25
C THR A 203 -16.28 -21.26 -11.76
N GLU A 204 -16.01 -22.50 -12.18
CA GLU A 204 -16.08 -22.90 -13.58
C GLU A 204 -17.43 -22.56 -14.24
N ALA A 205 -18.55 -22.90 -13.59
CA ALA A 205 -19.89 -22.55 -14.06
C ALA A 205 -20.16 -21.03 -14.13
N GLN A 206 -19.51 -20.22 -13.28
CA GLN A 206 -19.61 -18.75 -13.35
C GLN A 206 -18.79 -18.18 -14.51
N ARG A 207 -17.63 -18.77 -14.84
CA ARG A 207 -16.84 -18.42 -16.04
C ARG A 207 -17.61 -18.77 -17.32
N ASP A 208 -18.25 -19.92 -17.37
CA ASP A 208 -19.15 -20.33 -18.46
C ASP A 208 -20.30 -19.34 -18.69
N ILE A 209 -20.88 -18.79 -17.60
CA ILE A 209 -21.94 -17.78 -17.68
C ILE A 209 -21.37 -16.45 -18.17
N LEU A 210 -20.23 -16.01 -17.64
CA LEU A 210 -19.54 -14.79 -18.08
C LEU A 210 -19.14 -14.85 -19.57
N GLN A 211 -18.63 -16.00 -20.04
CA GLN A 211 -18.33 -16.24 -21.45
C GLN A 211 -19.55 -16.07 -22.34
N LYS A 212 -20.72 -16.60 -21.93
CA LYS A 212 -21.98 -16.46 -22.68
C LYS A 212 -22.48 -15.01 -22.69
N ILE A 213 -22.37 -14.30 -21.57
CA ILE A 213 -22.76 -12.88 -21.45
C ILE A 213 -21.87 -12.01 -22.36
N PHE A 214 -20.54 -12.18 -22.29
CA PHE A 214 -19.60 -11.43 -23.12
C PHE A 214 -19.72 -11.81 -24.60
N GLY A 215 -19.93 -13.10 -24.90
CA GLY A 215 -20.18 -13.59 -26.26
C GLY A 215 -21.45 -13.00 -26.88
N ALA A 216 -22.55 -12.93 -26.13
CA ALA A 216 -23.79 -12.27 -26.57
C ALA A 216 -23.54 -10.79 -26.91
N LEU A 217 -22.86 -10.04 -26.03
CA LEU A 217 -22.50 -8.65 -26.29
C LEU A 217 -21.61 -8.49 -27.53
N MET A 218 -20.57 -9.33 -27.67
CA MET A 218 -19.59 -9.21 -28.76
C MET A 218 -20.14 -9.62 -30.14
N THR A 219 -21.14 -10.50 -30.18
CA THR A 219 -21.82 -11.00 -31.39
C THR A 219 -23.13 -10.25 -31.72
N ALA A 220 -23.59 -9.35 -30.85
CA ALA A 220 -24.83 -8.60 -31.05
C ALA A 220 -24.85 -7.80 -32.38
N PRO A 221 -26.00 -7.69 -33.08
CA PRO A 221 -26.10 -6.96 -34.33
C PRO A 221 -25.65 -5.50 -34.20
N THR A 222 -24.79 -5.02 -35.10
CA THR A 222 -24.17 -3.70 -35.01
C THR A 222 -25.19 -2.55 -34.96
N ASP A 223 -26.31 -2.66 -35.67
CA ASP A 223 -27.36 -1.63 -35.64
C ASP A 223 -28.14 -1.61 -34.32
N LEU A 224 -28.19 -2.75 -33.61
CA LEU A 224 -28.81 -2.85 -32.28
C LEU A 224 -27.87 -2.27 -31.21
N VAL A 225 -26.57 -2.61 -31.28
CA VAL A 225 -25.52 -2.02 -30.43
C VAL A 225 -25.49 -0.49 -30.56
N LYS A 226 -25.53 0.04 -31.79
CA LYS A 226 -25.63 1.49 -32.05
C LYS A 226 -26.88 2.13 -31.43
N GLN A 227 -28.04 1.46 -31.52
CA GLN A 227 -29.28 1.94 -30.92
C GLN A 227 -29.24 1.93 -29.38
N SER A 228 -28.62 0.92 -28.77
CA SER A 228 -28.38 0.88 -27.32
C SER A 228 -27.43 1.99 -26.88
N ILE A 229 -26.28 2.17 -27.55
CA ILE A 229 -25.31 3.22 -27.19
C ILE A 229 -25.92 4.62 -27.35
N ALA A 230 -26.66 4.88 -28.44
CA ALA A 230 -27.31 6.18 -28.64
C ALA A 230 -28.32 6.51 -27.52
N LYS A 231 -29.07 5.52 -27.00
CA LYS A 231 -29.97 5.70 -25.85
C LYS A 231 -29.20 5.96 -24.56
N LEU A 232 -28.15 5.18 -24.30
CA LEU A 232 -27.29 5.31 -23.12
C LEU A 232 -26.67 6.72 -23.04
N VAL A 233 -26.07 7.15 -24.15
CA VAL A 233 -25.41 8.46 -24.27
C VAL A 233 -26.41 9.61 -24.14
N GLU A 234 -27.64 9.45 -24.63
CA GLU A 234 -28.70 10.44 -24.45
C GLU A 234 -29.19 10.49 -22.99
N ARG A 235 -29.45 9.34 -22.33
CA ARG A 235 -29.78 9.29 -20.88
C ARG A 235 -28.70 9.98 -20.06
N TYR A 236 -27.43 9.70 -20.35
CA TYR A 236 -26.29 10.26 -19.64
C TYR A 236 -26.10 11.76 -19.89
N LYS A 237 -26.39 12.26 -21.10
CA LYS A 237 -26.40 13.70 -21.40
C LYS A 237 -27.56 14.44 -20.72
N GLN A 238 -28.72 13.80 -20.58
CA GLN A 238 -29.89 14.34 -19.87
C GLN A 238 -29.79 14.22 -18.34
N ARG A 239 -28.96 13.27 -17.84
CA ARG A 239 -28.78 12.92 -16.41
C ARG A 239 -30.03 12.37 -15.72
N GLU A 240 -30.90 11.69 -16.47
CA GLU A 240 -32.11 11.02 -15.96
C GLU A 240 -31.86 9.53 -15.64
N ASP A 241 -32.61 8.95 -14.69
CA ASP A 241 -32.51 7.55 -14.18
C ASP A 241 -31.09 6.94 -14.14
N ILE A 242 -30.12 7.68 -13.60
CA ILE A 242 -28.74 7.19 -13.39
C ILE A 242 -28.62 6.54 -12.00
N ALA A 243 -28.36 5.22 -11.98
CA ALA A 243 -28.05 4.46 -10.78
C ALA A 243 -26.68 4.86 -10.19
N GLU A 244 -26.47 4.62 -8.89
CA GLU A 244 -25.27 5.11 -8.19
C GLU A 244 -23.97 4.53 -8.78
N ASN A 245 -24.01 3.26 -9.16
CA ASN A 245 -22.92 2.54 -9.82
C ASN A 245 -22.61 3.04 -11.25
N GLU A 246 -23.54 3.72 -11.93
CA GLU A 246 -23.30 4.30 -13.25
C GLU A 246 -22.59 5.67 -13.19
N ARG A 247 -22.67 6.40 -12.07
CA ARG A 247 -22.21 7.81 -11.99
C ARG A 247 -20.76 8.02 -12.39
N GLY A 248 -19.87 7.11 -11.96
CA GLY A 248 -18.44 7.16 -12.29
C GLY A 248 -18.12 6.73 -13.73
N LEU A 249 -19.06 6.08 -14.43
CA LEU A 249 -18.90 5.56 -15.79
C LEU A 249 -19.50 6.50 -16.85
N MET A 250 -20.42 7.38 -16.45
CA MET A 250 -21.20 8.27 -17.32
C MET A 250 -20.34 9.10 -18.29
N ASP A 251 -19.40 9.91 -17.76
CA ASP A 251 -18.55 10.78 -18.59
C ASP A 251 -17.54 9.97 -19.44
N LEU A 252 -17.14 8.78 -18.98
CA LEU A 252 -16.29 7.85 -19.72
C LEU A 252 -17.03 7.23 -20.91
N ALA A 253 -18.27 6.78 -20.73
CA ALA A 253 -19.09 6.23 -21.80
C ALA A 253 -19.38 7.27 -22.90
N ILE A 254 -19.68 8.52 -22.52
CA ILE A 254 -19.85 9.63 -23.48
C ILE A 254 -18.54 9.88 -24.26
N MET A 255 -17.41 9.98 -23.57
CA MET A 255 -16.10 10.23 -24.20
C MET A 255 -15.66 9.10 -25.14
N LEU A 256 -15.98 7.84 -24.82
CA LEU A 256 -15.69 6.70 -25.69
C LEU A 256 -16.59 6.68 -26.94
N ASP A 257 -17.87 7.06 -26.84
CA ASP A 257 -18.74 7.21 -28.02
C ASP A 257 -18.30 8.40 -28.90
N GLU A 258 -17.84 9.51 -28.31
CA GLU A 258 -17.27 10.63 -29.07
C GLU A 258 -15.99 10.26 -29.84
N GLN A 259 -15.23 9.26 -29.38
CA GLN A 259 -14.05 8.73 -30.07
C GLN A 259 -14.37 7.58 -31.03
N TYR A 260 -15.34 6.73 -30.69
CA TYR A 260 -15.72 5.53 -31.44
C TYR A 260 -17.25 5.40 -31.54
N PRO A 261 -17.93 6.23 -32.36
CA PRO A 261 -19.40 6.35 -32.35
C PRO A 261 -20.14 5.02 -32.59
N GLY A 262 -20.83 4.55 -31.56
CA GLY A 262 -21.59 3.30 -31.57
C GLY A 262 -20.76 2.02 -31.67
N ASP A 263 -19.49 2.03 -31.27
CA ASP A 263 -18.66 0.83 -31.11
C ASP A 263 -19.03 0.06 -29.82
N VAL A 264 -19.14 -1.26 -29.91
CA VAL A 264 -19.49 -2.13 -28.77
C VAL A 264 -18.56 -1.95 -27.55
N GLY A 265 -17.33 -1.50 -27.76
CA GLY A 265 -16.37 -1.19 -26.71
C GLY A 265 -16.82 -0.08 -25.75
N VAL A 266 -17.75 0.79 -26.14
CA VAL A 266 -18.39 1.77 -25.24
C VAL A 266 -19.13 1.04 -24.11
N LEU A 267 -19.78 -0.09 -24.40
CA LEU A 267 -20.52 -0.88 -23.42
C LEU A 267 -19.62 -1.74 -22.51
N CYS A 268 -18.32 -1.85 -22.83
CA CYS A 268 -17.38 -2.58 -22.00
C CYS A 268 -17.04 -1.87 -20.67
N VAL A 269 -17.43 -0.60 -20.49
CA VAL A 269 -17.37 0.08 -19.17
C VAL A 269 -18.15 -0.67 -18.09
N PHE A 270 -19.18 -1.44 -18.47
CA PHE A 270 -20.01 -2.25 -17.57
C PHE A 270 -19.49 -3.69 -17.38
N MET A 271 -18.41 -4.05 -18.06
CA MET A 271 -17.88 -5.41 -18.16
C MET A 271 -16.46 -5.53 -17.59
N LEU A 272 -15.63 -4.50 -17.77
CA LEU A 272 -14.21 -4.49 -17.40
C LEU A 272 -13.94 -3.51 -16.25
N ASN A 273 -12.94 -3.79 -15.41
CA ASN A 273 -12.55 -2.86 -14.34
C ASN A 273 -12.02 -1.56 -14.94
N VAL A 274 -12.69 -0.44 -14.65
CA VAL A 274 -12.18 0.90 -14.92
C VAL A 274 -11.22 1.28 -13.80
N VAL A 275 -9.94 1.47 -14.12
CA VAL A 275 -8.89 1.74 -13.12
C VAL A 275 -8.08 2.97 -13.54
N GLU A 276 -7.98 3.96 -12.65
CA GLU A 276 -7.04 5.07 -12.78
C GLU A 276 -5.81 4.80 -11.90
N LEU A 277 -4.66 4.58 -12.55
CA LEU A 277 -3.36 4.43 -11.89
C LEU A 277 -2.73 5.80 -11.66
N LYS A 278 -2.21 6.00 -10.46
CA LYS A 278 -1.38 7.17 -10.09
C LYS A 278 0.04 6.96 -10.60
N ARG A 279 0.77 8.06 -10.83
CA ARG A 279 2.19 8.02 -11.24
C ARG A 279 3.02 7.10 -10.33
N GLY A 280 3.69 6.12 -10.91
CA GLY A 280 4.48 5.10 -10.21
C GLY A 280 3.72 3.83 -9.81
N GLU A 281 2.39 3.80 -9.87
CA GLU A 281 1.62 2.55 -9.85
C GLU A 281 1.78 1.83 -11.19
N ALA A 282 1.71 0.50 -11.18
CA ALA A 282 1.88 -0.34 -12.37
C ALA A 282 0.81 -1.43 -12.47
N ALA A 283 0.49 -1.85 -13.68
CA ALA A 283 -0.38 -2.98 -13.97
C ALA A 283 0.34 -4.03 -14.82
N PHE A 284 0.10 -5.31 -14.53
CA PHE A 284 0.49 -6.43 -15.38
C PHE A 284 -0.69 -6.94 -16.21
N LEU A 285 -0.41 -7.32 -17.45
CA LEU A 285 -1.37 -7.81 -18.41
C LEU A 285 -0.85 -9.14 -18.96
N GLY A 286 -1.39 -10.22 -18.41
CA GLY A 286 -1.10 -11.58 -18.85
C GLY A 286 -1.74 -11.93 -20.19
N ALA A 287 -1.43 -13.13 -20.67
CA ALA A 287 -2.15 -13.74 -21.79
C ALA A 287 -3.65 -13.89 -21.46
N ASP A 288 -4.48 -13.87 -22.51
CA ASP A 288 -5.91 -14.19 -22.47
C ASP A 288 -6.75 -13.31 -21.50
N MET A 289 -6.27 -12.10 -21.23
CA MET A 289 -6.92 -11.08 -20.40
C MET A 289 -7.35 -9.85 -21.23
N PRO A 290 -8.63 -9.42 -21.18
CA PRO A 290 -9.11 -8.26 -21.92
C PRO A 290 -8.74 -6.95 -21.21
N HIS A 291 -8.16 -6.01 -21.95
CA HIS A 291 -7.72 -4.72 -21.41
C HIS A 291 -7.72 -3.62 -22.48
N ALA A 292 -7.61 -2.36 -22.07
CA ALA A 292 -7.48 -1.21 -22.97
C ALA A 292 -6.81 -0.02 -22.28
N TYR A 293 -5.94 0.70 -22.98
CA TYR A 293 -5.36 1.95 -22.50
C TYR A 293 -6.24 3.13 -22.95
N ILE A 294 -6.81 3.89 -22.00
CA ILE A 294 -7.83 4.91 -22.31
C ILE A 294 -7.21 6.30 -22.44
N LYS A 295 -6.36 6.72 -21.48
CA LYS A 295 -5.78 8.07 -21.41
C LYS A 295 -4.60 8.14 -20.44
N GLY A 296 -3.50 8.79 -20.81
CA GLY A 296 -2.35 9.01 -19.92
C GLY A 296 -1.01 9.06 -20.67
N ASP A 297 0.10 9.22 -19.95
CA ASP A 297 1.43 8.77 -20.40
C ASP A 297 1.89 7.61 -19.51
N ILE A 298 2.51 6.59 -20.11
CA ILE A 298 3.03 5.41 -19.40
C ILE A 298 4.39 4.99 -19.95
N ILE A 299 5.16 4.29 -19.11
CA ILE A 299 6.16 3.32 -19.57
C ILE A 299 5.41 2.04 -19.91
N GLU A 300 5.74 1.43 -21.04
CA GLU A 300 5.28 0.08 -21.40
C GLU A 300 6.51 -0.81 -21.59
N CYS A 301 6.46 -2.04 -21.07
CA CYS A 301 7.37 -3.11 -21.45
C CYS A 301 6.54 -4.32 -21.84
N MET A 302 6.89 -4.97 -22.96
CA MET A 302 6.13 -6.08 -23.54
C MET A 302 7.06 -7.12 -24.14
N ALA A 303 6.66 -8.39 -24.16
CA ALA A 303 7.40 -9.41 -24.91
C ALA A 303 7.35 -9.11 -26.42
N THR A 304 8.41 -9.46 -27.15
CA THR A 304 8.51 -9.20 -28.60
C THR A 304 7.46 -10.03 -29.38
N SER A 305 6.33 -9.40 -29.71
CA SER A 305 5.20 -9.97 -30.49
C SER A 305 4.30 -8.84 -31.04
N ASP A 306 3.67 -9.07 -32.18
CA ASP A 306 2.64 -8.22 -32.82
C ASP A 306 1.22 -8.82 -32.72
N ASN A 307 1.04 -9.94 -32.01
CA ASN A 307 -0.25 -10.63 -31.87
C ASN A 307 -1.26 -9.85 -31.00
N VAL A 308 -2.41 -9.47 -31.58
CA VAL A 308 -3.46 -8.70 -30.88
C VAL A 308 -4.85 -9.10 -31.36
N VAL A 309 -5.64 -9.72 -30.48
CA VAL A 309 -7.07 -10.02 -30.68
C VAL A 309 -7.89 -8.87 -30.11
N ARG A 310 -8.93 -8.39 -30.83
CA ARG A 310 -9.65 -7.15 -30.46
C ARG A 310 -11.13 -7.36 -30.20
N ALA A 311 -11.62 -6.75 -29.12
CA ALA A 311 -13.00 -6.78 -28.67
C ALA A 311 -13.83 -5.55 -29.11
N GLY A 312 -13.24 -4.35 -29.11
CA GLY A 312 -13.94 -3.08 -29.41
C GLY A 312 -13.00 -1.87 -29.40
N LEU A 313 -13.57 -0.67 -29.51
CA LEU A 313 -12.88 0.61 -29.71
C LEU A 313 -11.92 0.56 -30.92
N THR A 314 -12.40 0.07 -32.07
CA THR A 314 -11.52 -0.28 -33.19
C THR A 314 -12.19 -0.27 -34.58
N PRO A 315 -11.61 0.41 -35.59
CA PRO A 315 -11.97 0.20 -36.99
C PRO A 315 -11.27 -1.01 -37.63
N LYS A 316 -10.31 -1.65 -36.93
CA LYS A 316 -9.61 -2.87 -37.38
C LYS A 316 -10.42 -4.12 -37.07
N LEU A 317 -10.11 -5.21 -37.79
CA LEU A 317 -10.70 -6.55 -37.61
C LEU A 317 -10.87 -6.94 -36.13
N ARG A 318 -12.09 -7.36 -35.78
CA ARG A 318 -12.47 -8.01 -34.51
C ARG A 318 -12.65 -9.50 -34.79
N ASP A 319 -11.77 -10.33 -34.21
CA ASP A 319 -11.84 -11.79 -34.32
C ASP A 319 -12.64 -12.34 -33.13
N VAL A 320 -13.97 -12.24 -33.24
CA VAL A 320 -14.89 -12.48 -32.11
C VAL A 320 -14.89 -13.94 -31.66
N ASP A 321 -14.80 -14.90 -32.59
CA ASP A 321 -14.78 -16.32 -32.25
C ASP A 321 -13.51 -16.68 -31.45
N THR A 322 -12.34 -16.20 -31.92
CA THR A 322 -11.08 -16.42 -31.18
C THR A 322 -11.12 -15.73 -29.82
N LEU A 323 -11.55 -14.46 -29.78
CA LEU A 323 -11.72 -13.69 -28.55
C LEU A 323 -12.59 -14.40 -27.51
N VAL A 324 -13.79 -14.86 -27.89
CA VAL A 324 -14.71 -15.50 -26.95
C VAL A 324 -14.21 -16.89 -26.52
N SER A 325 -13.40 -17.55 -27.36
CA SER A 325 -12.80 -18.86 -27.04
C SER A 325 -11.52 -18.79 -26.16
N MET A 326 -10.75 -17.69 -26.24
CA MET A 326 -9.42 -17.61 -25.64
C MET A 326 -9.42 -17.12 -24.18
N LEU A 327 -10.31 -16.16 -23.85
CA LEU A 327 -10.20 -15.42 -22.58
C LEU A 327 -10.32 -16.33 -21.35
N THR A 328 -9.54 -16.04 -20.30
CA THR A 328 -9.54 -16.82 -19.05
C THR A 328 -10.86 -16.75 -18.27
N TYR A 329 -11.65 -15.72 -18.53
CA TYR A 329 -12.86 -15.33 -17.80
C TYR A 329 -12.67 -15.22 -16.27
N GLU A 330 -11.44 -14.93 -15.83
CA GLU A 330 -11.20 -14.52 -14.45
C GLU A 330 -11.82 -13.15 -14.18
N ALA A 331 -12.60 -13.08 -13.10
CA ALA A 331 -13.40 -11.94 -12.71
C ALA A 331 -13.02 -11.52 -11.29
N GLY A 332 -12.92 -10.21 -11.03
CA GLY A 332 -12.52 -9.70 -9.72
C GLY A 332 -12.12 -8.23 -9.75
N PRO A 333 -11.75 -7.66 -8.59
CA PRO A 333 -11.38 -6.25 -8.51
C PRO A 333 -10.09 -5.97 -9.27
N GLY A 334 -10.05 -4.85 -10.00
CA GLY A 334 -8.90 -4.44 -10.83
C GLY A 334 -7.58 -4.30 -10.06
N SER A 335 -7.62 -4.15 -8.74
CA SER A 335 -6.44 -4.20 -7.86
C SER A 335 -5.67 -5.52 -7.94
N LYS A 336 -6.28 -6.64 -8.37
CA LYS A 336 -5.59 -7.91 -8.65
C LYS A 336 -4.57 -7.80 -9.80
N GLN A 337 -4.73 -6.81 -10.69
CA GLN A 337 -3.84 -6.60 -11.83
C GLN A 337 -2.71 -5.59 -11.54
N LEU A 338 -2.72 -4.95 -10.35
CA LEU A 338 -1.69 -3.99 -9.96
C LEU A 338 -0.46 -4.70 -9.41
N LEU A 339 0.71 -4.38 -9.95
CA LEU A 339 1.99 -4.84 -9.40
C LEU A 339 2.43 -3.92 -8.26
N GLN A 340 2.77 -4.52 -7.12
CA GLN A 340 3.47 -3.84 -6.05
C GLN A 340 4.98 -3.92 -6.33
N PRO A 341 5.69 -2.78 -6.47
CA PRO A 341 7.13 -2.80 -6.64
C PRO A 341 7.85 -3.21 -5.34
N THR A 342 9.02 -3.82 -5.49
CA THR A 342 9.95 -4.12 -4.39
C THR A 342 11.18 -3.22 -4.43
N GLU A 343 11.94 -3.14 -3.35
CA GLU A 343 13.20 -2.40 -3.33
C GLU A 343 14.31 -3.21 -4.04
N PHE A 344 15.00 -2.60 -5.01
CA PHE A 344 16.16 -3.19 -5.69
C PHE A 344 17.49 -2.83 -4.99
N THR A 345 17.50 -1.71 -4.25
CA THR A 345 18.63 -1.22 -3.46
C THR A 345 18.19 -0.94 -2.03
N GLU A 346 19.05 -1.27 -1.06
CA GLU A 346 18.76 -1.14 0.40
C GLU A 346 18.50 0.31 0.87
N ASP A 347 18.75 1.30 0.01
CA ASP A 347 18.51 2.72 0.25
C ASP A 347 17.14 3.22 -0.26
N GLY A 348 16.33 2.35 -0.88
CA GLY A 348 15.02 2.69 -1.44
C GLY A 348 15.04 3.58 -2.69
N THR A 349 16.22 3.92 -3.23
CA THR A 349 16.34 4.81 -4.41
C THR A 349 15.92 4.15 -5.73
N THR A 350 15.88 2.81 -5.75
CA THR A 350 15.51 2.02 -6.93
C THR A 350 14.41 1.04 -6.59
N LEU A 351 13.28 1.14 -7.31
CA LEU A 351 12.15 0.22 -7.22
C LEU A 351 12.15 -0.76 -8.39
N LEU A 352 11.93 -2.04 -8.12
CA LEU A 352 11.80 -3.14 -9.07
C LEU A 352 10.32 -3.48 -9.28
N TYR A 353 9.88 -3.42 -10.54
CA TYR A 353 8.62 -3.96 -11.03
C TYR A 353 8.92 -5.28 -11.73
N ASP A 354 8.65 -6.40 -11.07
CA ASP A 354 8.89 -7.75 -11.61
C ASP A 354 7.58 -8.48 -11.92
N PRO A 355 7.17 -8.56 -13.20
CA PRO A 355 6.02 -9.37 -13.60
C PRO A 355 6.34 -10.88 -13.53
N PRO A 356 5.32 -11.76 -13.42
CA PRO A 356 5.48 -13.22 -13.23
C PRO A 356 5.86 -13.97 -14.52
N ILE A 357 6.69 -13.36 -15.36
CA ILE A 357 7.21 -13.86 -16.64
C ILE A 357 8.75 -13.82 -16.62
N ASP A 358 9.39 -14.35 -17.66
CA ASP A 358 10.86 -14.38 -17.75
C ASP A 358 11.43 -13.37 -18.76
N GLU A 359 10.63 -12.84 -19.69
CA GLU A 359 11.07 -11.95 -20.77
C GLU A 359 11.60 -10.58 -20.32
N PHE A 360 11.06 -9.99 -19.25
CA PHE A 360 11.52 -8.69 -18.76
C PHE A 360 11.15 -8.39 -17.30
N SER A 361 11.88 -7.42 -16.74
CA SER A 361 11.64 -6.71 -15.48
C SER A 361 11.96 -5.22 -15.70
N VAL A 362 11.44 -4.31 -14.87
CA VAL A 362 11.75 -2.85 -14.98
C VAL A 362 12.16 -2.27 -13.64
N LEU A 363 13.27 -1.54 -13.62
CA LEU A 363 13.67 -0.69 -12.50
C LEU A 363 13.22 0.76 -12.74
N ARG A 364 12.68 1.41 -11.72
CA ARG A 364 12.52 2.87 -11.63
C ARG A 364 13.53 3.41 -10.63
N ILE A 365 14.45 4.22 -11.13
CA ILE A 365 15.48 4.90 -10.34
C ILE A 365 14.96 6.33 -10.10
N GLU A 366 14.82 6.75 -8.84
CA GLU A 366 14.49 8.12 -8.48
C GLU A 366 15.53 8.67 -7.49
N LEU A 367 16.29 9.68 -7.94
CA LEU A 367 17.39 10.28 -7.19
C LEU A 367 17.14 11.78 -6.97
N ASP A 368 17.14 12.18 -5.69
CA ASP A 368 17.06 13.57 -5.22
C ASP A 368 18.44 14.27 -5.21
N GLN A 369 18.49 15.52 -4.73
CA GLN A 369 19.67 16.38 -4.84
C GLN A 369 20.90 15.78 -4.15
N ILE A 370 21.99 15.65 -4.92
CA ILE A 370 23.30 15.16 -4.45
C ILE A 370 23.23 13.72 -3.90
N SER A 371 22.53 12.85 -4.64
CA SER A 371 22.43 11.41 -4.36
C SER A 371 23.01 10.56 -5.49
N SER A 372 23.38 9.32 -5.17
CA SER A 372 23.91 8.35 -6.14
C SER A 372 23.64 6.92 -5.69
N THR A 373 23.25 6.05 -6.62
CA THR A 373 22.99 4.63 -6.35
C THR A 373 23.76 3.74 -7.32
N THR A 374 24.20 2.56 -6.86
CA THR A 374 24.96 1.58 -7.66
C THR A 374 24.12 0.33 -7.86
N HIS A 375 23.92 -0.05 -9.12
CA HIS A 375 23.24 -1.29 -9.47
C HIS A 375 24.29 -2.37 -9.68
N ARG A 376 24.10 -3.51 -9.01
CA ARG A 376 24.85 -4.75 -9.27
C ARG A 376 24.86 -5.10 -10.78
N PRO A 377 25.84 -5.90 -11.23
CA PRO A 377 25.73 -6.68 -12.46
C PRO A 377 24.37 -7.37 -12.58
N ILE A 378 23.80 -7.35 -13.78
CA ILE A 378 22.54 -8.02 -14.15
C ILE A 378 22.87 -9.00 -15.27
N ALA A 379 22.41 -10.24 -15.17
CA ALA A 379 22.75 -11.32 -16.12
C ALA A 379 21.92 -11.25 -17.42
N GLY A 380 21.90 -10.08 -18.06
CA GLY A 380 21.23 -9.77 -19.32
C GLY A 380 21.25 -8.26 -19.63
N PRO A 381 20.96 -7.87 -20.89
CA PRO A 381 21.05 -6.49 -21.34
C PRO A 381 19.96 -5.62 -20.70
N SER A 382 20.19 -4.30 -20.68
CA SER A 382 19.20 -3.32 -20.25
C SER A 382 19.01 -2.16 -21.23
N LEU A 383 17.78 -1.64 -21.30
CA LEU A 383 17.41 -0.44 -22.05
C LEU A 383 16.92 0.62 -21.06
N CYS A 384 17.46 1.83 -21.13
CA CYS A 384 17.16 2.90 -20.20
C CYS A 384 16.59 4.13 -20.91
N VAL A 385 15.62 4.81 -20.29
CA VAL A 385 15.12 6.14 -20.70
C VAL A 385 15.11 7.08 -19.50
N VAL A 386 15.63 8.29 -19.67
CA VAL A 386 15.58 9.34 -18.65
C VAL A 386 14.28 10.12 -18.80
N THR A 387 13.35 9.96 -17.86
CA THR A 387 12.02 10.58 -17.89
C THR A 387 11.98 11.94 -17.22
N ASP A 388 12.86 12.21 -16.25
CA ASP A 388 13.00 13.54 -15.64
C ASP A 388 14.43 13.86 -15.18
N GLY A 389 14.74 15.15 -15.09
CA GLY A 389 15.99 15.64 -14.51
C GLY A 389 17.26 15.40 -15.35
N ALA A 390 18.42 15.32 -14.68
CA ALA A 390 19.74 15.13 -15.28
C ALA A 390 20.81 14.68 -14.27
N GLY A 391 21.83 13.96 -14.75
CA GLY A 391 22.89 13.36 -13.95
C GLY A 391 24.01 12.73 -14.77
N THR A 392 24.67 11.72 -14.21
CA THR A 392 25.64 10.85 -14.88
C THR A 392 25.33 9.37 -14.64
N VAL A 393 25.79 8.53 -15.58
CA VAL A 393 25.98 7.10 -15.39
C VAL A 393 27.46 6.77 -15.60
N SER A 394 28.05 5.97 -14.71
CA SER A 394 29.48 5.63 -14.71
C SER A 394 29.70 4.16 -14.43
N TRP A 395 30.78 3.59 -14.97
CA TRP A 395 31.13 2.17 -14.85
C TRP A 395 32.65 1.97 -14.69
N GLY A 396 33.08 0.73 -14.42
CA GLY A 396 34.50 0.36 -14.29
C GLY A 396 35.21 1.15 -13.18
N ASP A 397 34.78 1.00 -11.93
CA ASP A 397 35.20 1.80 -10.76
C ASP A 397 35.03 3.33 -10.92
N GLY A 398 34.26 3.78 -11.92
CA GLY A 398 34.07 5.19 -12.26
C GLY A 398 35.16 5.76 -13.18
N ALA A 399 35.94 4.92 -13.87
CA ALA A 399 36.92 5.35 -14.85
C ALA A 399 36.28 5.95 -16.12
N ASP A 400 35.09 5.45 -16.50
CA ASP A 400 34.28 5.94 -17.61
C ASP A 400 32.96 6.56 -17.10
N GLU A 401 32.52 7.67 -17.71
CA GLU A 401 31.20 8.29 -17.46
C GLU A 401 30.49 8.74 -18.75
N VAL A 402 29.15 8.75 -18.70
CA VAL A 402 28.27 9.42 -19.67
C VAL A 402 27.33 10.38 -18.92
N LYS A 403 27.21 11.60 -19.44
CA LYS A 403 26.28 12.63 -18.93
C LYS A 403 24.91 12.44 -19.57
N ILE A 404 23.87 12.50 -18.75
CA ILE A 404 22.50 12.11 -19.12
C ILE A 404 21.49 13.15 -18.65
N ARG A 405 20.44 13.36 -19.44
CA ARG A 405 19.33 14.31 -19.20
C ARG A 405 18.02 13.73 -19.69
N ARG A 406 16.89 14.27 -19.19
CA ARG A 406 15.53 13.96 -19.66
C ARG A 406 15.48 13.90 -21.19
N GLY A 407 14.98 12.78 -21.71
CA GLY A 407 14.88 12.48 -23.14
C GLY A 407 16.00 11.58 -23.68
N ASP A 408 17.15 11.48 -23.01
CA ASP A 408 18.22 10.58 -23.42
C ASP A 408 17.82 9.10 -23.23
N VAL A 409 18.25 8.25 -24.16
CA VAL A 409 18.03 6.80 -24.16
C VAL A 409 19.38 6.08 -24.23
N LEU A 410 19.55 5.00 -23.47
CA LEU A 410 20.83 4.30 -23.27
C LEU A 410 20.65 2.78 -23.36
N PHE A 411 21.72 2.09 -23.76
CA PHE A 411 21.93 0.66 -23.59
C PHE A 411 22.92 0.43 -22.44
N VAL A 412 22.70 -0.61 -21.64
CA VAL A 412 23.67 -1.15 -20.67
C VAL A 412 23.84 -2.64 -20.95
N ALA A 413 25.07 -3.08 -21.10
CA ALA A 413 25.43 -4.48 -21.35
C ALA A 413 25.10 -5.40 -20.17
N ALA A 414 24.94 -6.68 -20.47
CA ALA A 414 24.93 -7.74 -19.46
C ALA A 414 26.21 -7.72 -18.61
N ASP A 415 26.07 -8.14 -17.35
CA ASP A 415 27.10 -8.24 -16.32
C ASP A 415 27.84 -6.92 -15.98
N GLN A 416 27.38 -5.78 -16.52
CA GLN A 416 27.94 -4.46 -16.23
C GLN A 416 27.34 -3.84 -14.96
N GLU A 417 28.16 -3.69 -13.93
CA GLU A 417 27.86 -2.80 -12.80
C GLU A 417 27.80 -1.34 -13.30
N VAL A 418 26.79 -0.58 -12.85
CA VAL A 418 26.64 0.84 -13.19
C VAL A 418 26.24 1.65 -11.97
N LYS A 419 26.86 2.82 -11.82
CA LYS A 419 26.52 3.82 -10.81
C LYS A 419 25.82 5.01 -11.47
N TRP A 420 24.66 5.39 -10.94
CA TRP A 420 23.91 6.59 -11.32
C TRP A 420 24.17 7.69 -10.30
N SER A 421 24.22 8.95 -10.72
CA SER A 421 24.45 10.09 -9.82
C SER A 421 23.67 11.33 -10.28
N ALA A 422 22.97 11.99 -9.34
CA ALA A 422 22.08 13.11 -9.63
C ALA A 422 22.58 14.41 -9.00
N ALA A 423 22.74 15.45 -9.83
CA ALA A 423 23.12 16.79 -9.36
C ALA A 423 21.93 17.60 -8.81
N LYS A 424 20.69 17.24 -9.17
CA LYS A 424 19.44 17.88 -8.71
C LYS A 424 18.30 16.88 -8.55
N ARG A 425 17.77 16.39 -9.66
CA ARG A 425 16.83 15.27 -9.71
C ARG A 425 17.23 14.43 -10.90
N LEU A 426 17.00 13.13 -10.82
CA LEU A 426 17.10 12.22 -11.94
C LEU A 426 16.02 11.14 -11.78
N GLU A 427 15.20 10.93 -12.81
CA GLU A 427 14.34 9.77 -12.92
C GLU A 427 14.70 8.98 -14.18
N VAL A 428 14.99 7.69 -14.02
CA VAL A 428 15.31 6.77 -15.12
C VAL A 428 14.50 5.50 -14.97
N PHE A 429 13.90 5.05 -16.06
CA PHE A 429 13.35 3.69 -16.14
C PHE A 429 14.32 2.80 -16.93
N ARG A 430 14.73 1.68 -16.33
CA ARG A 430 15.65 0.67 -16.89
C ARG A 430 14.92 -0.66 -17.00
N SER A 431 14.48 -1.02 -18.21
CA SER A 431 14.03 -2.38 -18.52
C SER A 431 15.23 -3.31 -18.69
N PHE A 432 15.11 -4.55 -18.26
CA PHE A 432 16.15 -5.58 -18.39
C PHE A 432 15.54 -6.98 -18.45
N VAL A 433 16.35 -7.97 -18.80
CA VAL A 433 16.03 -9.40 -18.68
C VAL A 433 17.10 -10.08 -17.83
N GLU A 434 16.72 -11.06 -17.01
CA GLU A 434 17.66 -11.81 -16.17
C GLU A 434 17.25 -13.28 -16.08
N ALA A 435 17.98 -14.14 -16.80
CA ALA A 435 17.65 -15.55 -17.00
C ALA A 435 17.68 -16.42 -15.73
N ALA A 436 18.20 -15.89 -14.63
CA ALA A 436 18.34 -16.58 -13.35
C ALA A 436 17.76 -15.72 -12.21
N LYS A 437 16.44 -15.47 -12.25
CA LYS A 437 15.71 -14.85 -11.13
C LYS A 437 15.98 -15.65 -9.84
N THR A 438 16.77 -15.06 -8.94
CA THR A 438 17.11 -15.65 -7.63
C THR A 438 15.85 -15.99 -6.85
N GLU A 439 15.89 -17.11 -6.10
CA GLU A 439 14.76 -17.82 -5.49
C GLU A 439 13.47 -16.99 -5.30
N LYS A 440 12.42 -17.32 -6.08
CA LYS A 440 11.11 -16.67 -6.00
C LYS A 440 10.59 -16.67 -4.56
N VAL A 441 10.64 -15.51 -3.90
CA VAL A 441 9.99 -15.30 -2.59
C VAL A 441 8.49 -15.57 -2.77
N PRO A 442 7.91 -16.58 -2.10
CA PRO A 442 6.58 -17.07 -2.43
C PRO A 442 5.52 -16.03 -2.05
N HIS A 443 5.04 -15.29 -3.05
CA HIS A 443 3.85 -14.46 -2.91
C HIS A 443 2.63 -15.35 -2.60
N ALA A 444 1.81 -14.92 -1.65
CA ALA A 444 0.69 -15.67 -1.13
C ALA A 444 -0.55 -15.61 -2.06
N THR A 445 -0.39 -16.08 -3.29
CA THR A 445 -1.49 -16.30 -4.26
C THR A 445 -1.76 -17.78 -4.42
N SER A 446 -2.95 -18.22 -4.02
CA SER A 446 -3.41 -19.59 -4.21
C SER A 446 -3.94 -19.81 -5.63
N ILE A 447 -3.37 -20.79 -6.34
CA ILE A 447 -4.05 -21.81 -7.15
C ILE A 447 -2.99 -22.81 -7.63
N GLY A 448 -3.33 -24.10 -7.65
CA GLY A 448 -2.36 -25.18 -7.83
C GLY A 448 -2.15 -25.59 -9.29
N TYR A 449 -0.90 -25.55 -9.75
CA TYR A 449 -0.47 -26.31 -10.92
C TYR A 449 0.10 -27.67 -10.49
N SER A 450 -0.45 -28.75 -11.03
CA SER A 450 -0.10 -30.11 -10.64
C SER A 450 0.35 -30.95 -11.83
N THR A 451 1.63 -31.31 -11.89
CA THR A 451 2.04 -32.71 -11.68
C THR A 451 3.56 -32.95 -11.72
N LYS A 452 4.04 -33.70 -10.73
CA LYS A 452 5.07 -34.77 -10.82
C LYS A 452 6.30 -34.56 -11.72
N TYR A 453 7.47 -34.42 -11.07
CA TYR A 453 8.58 -35.38 -11.28
C TYR A 453 9.13 -35.82 -9.92
N LEU A 454 9.89 -36.93 -9.88
CA LEU A 454 10.13 -37.68 -8.63
C LEU A 454 11.49 -38.40 -8.65
N CYS A 455 12.17 -38.35 -7.50
CA CYS A 455 13.19 -39.29 -6.98
C CYS A 455 14.70 -38.92 -7.01
N SER A 456 15.31 -39.16 -5.85
CA SER A 456 16.69 -39.61 -5.58
C SER A 456 17.91 -38.79 -6.04
N SER A 457 18.61 -38.21 -5.06
CA SER A 457 19.89 -38.78 -4.61
C SER A 457 20.23 -38.39 -3.17
N LEU A 458 20.66 -39.36 -2.34
CA LEU A 458 21.19 -39.12 -0.99
C LEU A 458 22.73 -39.04 -1.05
N SER A 459 23.34 -38.11 -0.33
CA SER A 459 24.70 -38.29 0.20
C SER A 459 24.94 -37.46 1.46
N THR A 460 25.42 -38.10 2.52
CA THR A 460 25.93 -37.47 3.73
C THR A 460 27.39 -37.05 3.58
N ASN A 461 27.82 -35.97 4.23
CA ASN A 461 29.19 -35.85 4.75
C ASN A 461 29.28 -34.78 5.85
N SER A 462 30.34 -34.84 6.67
CA SER A 462 30.39 -34.16 7.96
C SER A 462 31.77 -33.63 8.38
N LEU A 463 31.85 -32.32 8.67
CA LEU A 463 32.81 -31.68 9.60
C LEU A 463 34.32 -31.79 9.26
N PRO A 464 35.26 -31.18 10.02
CA PRO A 464 35.16 -30.13 11.07
C PRO A 464 36.07 -28.89 10.83
N SER A 465 36.15 -28.01 11.86
CA SER A 465 37.31 -27.16 12.24
C SER A 465 37.36 -25.69 11.75
N PRO A 466 38.05 -24.76 12.45
CA PRO A 466 38.52 -24.76 13.85
C PRO A 466 38.10 -23.49 14.65
N ILE A 467 38.57 -23.40 15.91
CA ILE A 467 38.43 -22.24 16.81
C ILE A 467 39.64 -21.29 16.67
N MET A 468 39.43 -19.97 16.66
CA MET A 468 40.42 -19.03 17.21
C MET A 468 39.82 -17.69 17.65
N THR A 469 40.23 -17.21 18.84
CA THR A 469 39.93 -15.90 19.42
C THR A 469 41.23 -15.14 19.67
N SER A 470 41.30 -13.85 19.36
CA SER A 470 42.35 -12.98 19.91
C SER A 470 41.97 -11.49 19.98
N MET A 471 42.50 -10.86 21.03
CA MET A 471 42.32 -9.48 21.49
C MET A 471 42.94 -8.43 20.57
N ALA A 472 42.31 -7.25 20.43
CA ALA A 472 42.96 -6.01 19.98
C ALA A 472 42.12 -4.72 20.24
N ALA A 473 41.79 -4.36 21.49
CA ALA A 473 40.99 -3.14 21.76
C ALA A 473 41.27 -2.40 23.10
N THR A 474 42.40 -2.67 23.79
CA THR A 474 42.56 -2.24 25.20
C THR A 474 43.94 -1.63 25.51
N LEU A 475 44.44 -0.68 24.71
CA LEU A 475 45.75 -0.03 24.96
C LEU A 475 45.95 1.32 24.19
N ALA A 476 45.28 2.41 24.61
CA ALA A 476 45.55 3.77 24.11
C ALA A 476 44.94 4.90 25.00
N ALA A 477 45.27 4.96 26.29
CA ALA A 477 44.66 5.92 27.22
C ALA A 477 45.65 6.61 28.19
N SER A 478 46.73 7.18 27.65
CA SER A 478 47.71 7.94 28.46
C SER A 478 48.57 8.90 27.62
N LEU A 479 48.39 10.22 27.84
CA LEU A 479 49.41 11.27 28.01
C LEU A 479 48.76 12.69 27.91
N PRO A 480 49.35 13.77 28.48
CA PRO A 480 48.63 15.00 28.82
C PRO A 480 48.75 16.14 27.78
N ARG A 481 47.92 17.18 27.95
CA ARG A 481 47.98 18.45 27.19
C ARG A 481 48.36 19.63 28.12
N PRO A 482 49.27 20.54 27.72
CA PRO A 482 49.81 21.59 28.61
C PRO A 482 48.92 22.86 28.72
N PRO A 483 49.14 23.72 29.74
CA PRO A 483 48.34 24.92 30.02
C PRO A 483 48.90 26.22 29.42
N VAL A 484 48.04 27.22 29.24
CA VAL A 484 48.39 28.65 28.95
C VAL A 484 47.44 29.57 29.74
N MET A 485 47.89 30.79 30.07
CA MET A 485 47.25 31.75 30.99
C MET A 485 46.73 33.05 30.30
N PRO A 486 46.02 33.97 31.00
CA PRO A 486 45.04 34.90 30.39
C PRO A 486 45.58 36.31 30.05
N VAL A 487 44.71 37.13 29.43
CA VAL A 487 44.96 38.54 29.04
C VAL A 487 43.79 39.44 29.54
N PRO A 488 44.06 40.66 30.07
CA PRO A 488 43.05 41.58 30.64
C PRO A 488 42.48 42.63 29.64
N PRO A 489 41.50 43.50 30.03
CA PRO A 489 40.63 44.25 29.10
C PRO A 489 40.86 45.78 29.04
N PRO A 490 40.15 46.51 28.16
CA PRO A 490 39.80 47.94 28.28
C PRO A 490 38.35 48.17 28.76
N THR A 491 37.99 49.42 29.14
CA THR A 491 36.73 49.79 29.84
C THR A 491 36.20 51.20 29.50
N VAL A 492 35.01 51.56 30.03
CA VAL A 492 34.31 52.89 29.99
C VAL A 492 33.51 53.14 28.68
N GLN A 493 32.17 52.98 28.61
CA GLN A 493 31.02 53.79 29.16
C GLN A 493 30.77 55.14 28.46
N PRO A 494 29.54 55.76 28.50
CA PRO A 494 28.25 55.46 29.20
C PRO A 494 27.05 55.25 28.18
N ASN A 495 25.71 55.25 28.42
CA ASN A 495 24.73 55.28 29.56
C ASN A 495 23.36 54.68 29.06
N VAL A 496 22.47 54.01 29.83
CA VAL A 496 21.37 54.45 30.76
C VAL A 496 20.14 55.11 30.08
N PRO A 497 18.85 54.85 30.48
CA PRO A 497 18.27 53.93 31.50
C PRO A 497 17.47 52.74 30.91
N SER A 498 17.13 51.62 31.56
CA SER A 498 16.98 51.15 32.96
C SER A 498 15.62 51.41 33.64
N SER A 499 14.76 50.39 33.73
CA SER A 499 13.54 50.36 34.56
C SER A 499 13.75 49.59 35.88
N THR A 500 13.05 50.04 36.93
CA THR A 500 13.23 49.66 38.35
C THR A 500 12.91 48.20 38.71
N LYS A 501 13.60 47.68 39.75
CA LYS A 501 13.25 46.45 40.46
C LYS A 501 11.98 46.60 41.32
N VAL A 502 11.27 45.50 41.51
CA VAL A 502 10.26 45.25 42.57
C VAL A 502 10.75 44.00 43.37
N PRO A 503 10.54 43.89 44.70
CA PRO A 503 11.46 43.13 45.56
C PRO A 503 11.15 41.64 45.74
N GLN A 504 12.17 40.88 46.16
CA GLN A 504 12.06 39.47 46.55
C GLN A 504 11.33 39.31 47.89
N ARG A 505 10.11 38.77 47.89
CA ARG A 505 9.63 37.74 48.85
C ARG A 505 8.21 37.24 48.56
N MET A 506 8.11 36.13 47.84
CA MET A 506 7.00 35.16 47.94
C MET A 506 7.53 33.75 47.66
N GLU A 507 8.45 33.27 48.50
CA GLU A 507 8.76 31.84 48.59
C GLU A 507 7.54 31.16 49.24
N GLY A 508 6.62 30.62 48.44
CA GLY A 508 5.37 30.05 48.95
C GLY A 508 4.25 29.83 47.93
N VAL A 509 4.32 30.42 46.74
CA VAL A 509 3.43 30.06 45.63
C VAL A 509 4.15 29.03 44.76
N VAL A 510 3.71 27.77 44.85
CA VAL A 510 3.99 26.76 43.81
C VAL A 510 3.22 27.17 42.56
N ASP A 511 3.83 27.03 41.40
CA ASP A 511 3.22 27.37 40.11
C ASP A 511 2.12 26.35 39.77
N VAL A 512 0.90 26.60 40.24
CA VAL A 512 -0.22 25.64 40.19
C VAL A 512 -0.64 25.37 38.74
N GLU A 513 -0.63 26.41 37.91
CA GLU A 513 -1.00 26.39 36.49
C GLU A 513 -0.07 25.44 35.69
N ALA A 514 1.20 25.33 36.09
CA ALA A 514 2.16 24.40 35.48
C ALA A 514 1.93 22.91 35.86
N SER A 515 0.93 22.58 36.68
CA SER A 515 0.73 21.24 37.28
C SER A 515 -0.63 20.59 37.03
N ARG A 516 -1.56 21.28 36.34
CA ARG A 516 -2.91 20.78 36.06
C ARG A 516 -2.90 19.65 35.03
N GLU A 517 -3.73 18.63 35.24
CA GLU A 517 -3.92 17.53 34.26
C GLU A 517 -5.03 17.88 33.27
N VAL A 518 -5.06 17.22 32.10
CA VAL A 518 -6.16 17.39 31.14
C VAL A 518 -7.48 16.89 31.77
N GLU A 519 -8.44 17.80 31.88
CA GLU A 519 -9.78 17.59 32.42
C GLU A 519 -10.83 17.41 31.32
N THR A 520 -10.64 18.06 30.16
CA THR A 520 -11.60 18.05 29.04
C THR A 520 -10.89 18.06 27.69
N VAL A 521 -11.58 17.60 26.62
CA VAL A 521 -11.10 17.69 25.24
C VAL A 521 -12.06 18.49 24.37
N LYS A 522 -11.51 19.40 23.56
CA LYS A 522 -12.21 20.18 22.55
C LYS A 522 -11.69 19.79 21.17
N LEU A 523 -12.47 19.00 20.45
CA LEU A 523 -12.13 18.44 19.15
C LEU A 523 -12.67 19.33 18.03
N ASN A 524 -11.81 19.85 17.17
CA ASN A 524 -12.27 20.50 15.94
C ASN A 524 -12.95 19.47 15.02
N SER A 525 -14.17 19.75 14.58
CA SER A 525 -14.96 18.89 13.68
C SER A 525 -14.23 18.53 12.37
N LEU A 526 -13.33 19.37 11.87
CA LEU A 526 -12.49 19.03 10.72
C LEU A 526 -11.52 17.87 11.02
N VAL A 527 -10.98 17.82 12.25
CA VAL A 527 -10.12 16.71 12.71
C VAL A 527 -10.92 15.42 12.78
N PHE A 528 -12.16 15.49 13.27
CA PHE A 528 -13.01 14.30 13.29
C PHE A 528 -13.35 13.80 11.87
N LEU A 529 -13.61 14.71 10.91
CA LEU A 529 -13.78 14.34 9.50
C LEU A 529 -12.48 13.76 8.90
N LYS A 530 -11.30 14.30 9.24
CA LYS A 530 -10.01 13.70 8.89
C LYS A 530 -9.84 12.31 9.49
N MET A 531 -10.17 12.10 10.77
CA MET A 531 -10.15 10.77 11.41
C MET A 531 -11.04 9.77 10.67
N MET A 532 -12.32 10.10 10.43
CA MET A 532 -13.24 9.25 9.65
C MET A 532 -12.67 8.93 8.26
N LYS A 533 -12.09 9.92 7.58
CA LYS A 533 -11.44 9.74 6.29
C LYS A 533 -10.25 8.79 6.38
N HIS A 534 -9.36 8.96 7.35
CA HIS A 534 -8.21 8.06 7.55
C HIS A 534 -8.66 6.62 7.88
N SER A 535 -9.81 6.45 8.54
CA SER A 535 -10.44 5.14 8.78
C SER A 535 -11.08 4.50 7.53
N THR A 536 -11.40 5.27 6.49
CA THR A 536 -12.12 4.80 5.27
C THR A 536 -11.22 4.68 4.05
N ASP A 537 -10.25 5.57 3.87
CA ASP A 537 -9.35 5.64 2.71
C ASP A 537 -8.26 4.54 2.68
N ILE A 538 -8.28 3.61 3.65
CA ILE A 538 -7.32 2.50 3.82
C ILE A 538 -5.86 2.97 3.90
N LEU A 539 -5.49 3.53 5.06
CA LEU A 539 -4.11 3.44 5.54
C LEU A 539 -3.98 2.23 6.48
N PRO A 540 -2.83 1.52 6.46
CA PRO A 540 -2.79 0.10 6.80
C PRO A 540 -2.92 -0.20 8.31
N ALA A 541 -3.04 -1.50 8.61
CA ALA A 541 -3.19 -2.06 9.95
C ALA A 541 -2.26 -1.46 11.02
N PRO A 542 -2.65 -1.49 12.30
CA PRO A 542 -1.70 -1.17 13.36
C PRO A 542 -0.52 -2.15 13.26
N PRO A 543 0.70 -1.75 13.67
CA PRO A 543 1.84 -2.66 13.69
C PRO A 543 1.42 -3.95 14.41
N GLN A 544 1.57 -5.10 13.75
CA GLN A 544 1.37 -6.41 14.38
C GLN A 544 2.14 -6.38 15.70
N ALA A 545 1.39 -6.38 16.82
CA ALA A 545 1.89 -5.87 18.10
C ALA A 545 3.23 -6.54 18.39
N SER A 546 4.31 -5.78 18.55
CA SER A 546 5.63 -6.34 18.28
C SER A 546 6.03 -7.37 19.35
N TYR A 547 5.73 -8.63 19.07
CA TYR A 547 6.03 -9.86 19.81
C TYR A 547 7.52 -10.20 19.72
N GLN A 548 8.38 -9.18 19.92
CA GLN A 548 9.83 -9.18 19.68
C GLN A 548 10.64 -10.07 20.64
N GLN A 549 9.98 -10.92 21.43
CA GLN A 549 10.63 -11.94 22.28
C GLN A 549 10.06 -13.35 22.07
N ASP A 550 9.03 -13.50 21.22
CA ASP A 550 8.15 -14.66 21.27
C ASP A 550 8.42 -15.59 20.08
N ARG A 551 8.84 -16.80 20.43
CA ARG A 551 9.33 -17.80 19.47
C ARG A 551 8.23 -18.53 18.70
N ASN A 552 6.98 -18.24 19.03
CA ASN A 552 5.77 -18.76 18.41
C ASN A 552 5.01 -17.56 17.84
N ALA A 553 4.56 -17.63 16.59
CA ALA A 553 3.61 -16.64 16.09
C ALA A 553 2.25 -16.80 16.80
N PRO A 554 1.52 -15.69 17.07
CA PRO A 554 0.15 -15.78 17.54
C PRO A 554 -0.75 -16.45 16.50
N PRO A 555 -1.88 -17.07 16.92
CA PRO A 555 -2.84 -17.62 15.98
C PRO A 555 -3.41 -16.52 15.08
N GLN A 556 -3.55 -16.81 13.79
CA GLN A 556 -4.29 -15.96 12.85
C GLN A 556 -5.77 -16.04 13.20
N THR A 557 -6.35 -14.90 13.56
CA THR A 557 -7.75 -14.72 13.93
C THR A 557 -8.36 -13.62 13.05
N ALA A 558 -9.69 -13.49 13.03
CA ALA A 558 -10.31 -12.39 12.30
C ALA A 558 -9.92 -11.04 12.93
N LEU A 559 -9.80 -10.99 14.26
CA LEU A 559 -9.33 -9.81 14.98
C LEU A 559 -7.87 -9.44 14.66
N SER A 560 -6.95 -10.41 14.49
CA SER A 560 -5.55 -10.12 14.14
C SER A 560 -5.31 -9.82 12.64
N SER A 561 -6.37 -9.80 11.84
CA SER A 561 -6.35 -9.42 10.42
C SER A 561 -7.14 -8.12 10.09
N ARG A 562 -7.75 -7.46 11.08
CA ARG A 562 -8.43 -6.16 10.90
C ARG A 562 -7.47 -4.97 10.91
N THR A 563 -7.78 -3.96 10.10
CA THR A 563 -6.96 -2.77 9.87
C THR A 563 -7.43 -1.57 10.70
N ASP A 564 -7.19 -1.59 12.01
CA ASP A 564 -7.47 -0.44 12.91
C ASP A 564 -6.49 0.74 12.63
N CYS A 565 -6.92 1.78 11.91
CA CYS A 565 -6.07 2.96 11.62
C CYS A 565 -5.68 3.71 12.91
N LEU A 566 -4.37 3.85 13.15
CA LEU A 566 -3.73 4.63 14.22
C LEU A 566 -3.16 5.96 13.66
N GLY A 567 -3.18 7.03 14.45
CA GLY A 567 -2.56 8.29 14.07
C GLY A 567 -2.23 9.23 15.23
N VAL A 568 -1.59 10.37 14.91
CA VAL A 568 -1.13 11.39 15.86
C VAL A 568 -2.10 12.58 15.85
N LEU A 569 -2.33 13.18 17.03
CA LEU A 569 -3.14 14.37 17.24
C LEU A 569 -2.26 15.59 17.50
N LEU A 570 -2.63 16.72 16.90
CA LEU A 570 -1.90 17.99 16.93
C LEU A 570 -2.78 19.08 17.53
N GLY A 571 -2.20 19.91 18.40
CA GLY A 571 -2.94 20.92 19.14
C GLY A 571 -2.20 21.46 20.36
N LEU A 572 -2.97 22.00 21.32
CA LEU A 572 -2.46 22.73 22.49
C LEU A 572 -3.28 22.43 23.75
N ASP A 573 -2.59 22.34 24.89
CA ASP A 573 -3.20 22.30 26.24
C ASP A 573 -3.43 23.73 26.74
N LEU A 574 -4.70 24.12 26.90
CA LEU A 574 -5.11 25.40 27.45
C LEU A 574 -5.72 25.17 28.84
N ASP A 575 -4.84 25.16 29.87
CA ASP A 575 -5.22 25.09 31.30
C ASP A 575 -6.20 23.94 31.62
N GLY A 576 -5.87 22.72 31.14
CA GLY A 576 -6.69 21.52 31.35
C GLY A 576 -7.77 21.28 30.29
N VAL A 577 -7.92 22.19 29.32
CA VAL A 577 -8.71 21.99 28.09
C VAL A 577 -7.75 21.64 26.96
N MET A 578 -7.78 20.38 26.51
CA MET A 578 -6.99 19.95 25.36
C MET A 578 -7.70 20.34 24.05
N GLU A 579 -7.19 21.35 23.35
CA GLU A 579 -7.69 21.76 22.04
C GLU A 579 -6.96 20.99 20.92
N VAL A 580 -7.73 20.21 20.15
CA VAL A 580 -7.22 19.39 19.05
C VAL A 580 -7.56 20.05 17.72
N GLU A 581 -6.54 20.52 17.01
CA GLU A 581 -6.67 21.35 15.81
C GLU A 581 -6.41 20.59 14.51
N ASP A 582 -5.49 19.62 14.50
CA ASP A 582 -5.23 18.74 13.35
C ASP A 582 -4.86 17.29 13.75
N CYS A 583 -4.81 16.37 12.77
CA CYS A 583 -4.31 15.00 12.93
C CYS A 583 -3.72 14.43 11.63
N PHE A 584 -2.87 13.40 11.75
CA PHE A 584 -2.38 12.61 10.62
C PHE A 584 -2.29 11.12 10.97
N ALA A 585 -2.49 10.26 9.97
CA ALA A 585 -2.37 8.81 10.09
C ALA A 585 -0.91 8.34 10.01
N LEU A 586 -0.62 7.21 10.66
CA LEU A 586 0.69 6.56 10.67
C LEU A 586 0.76 5.38 9.68
N PRO A 587 1.92 5.09 9.08
CA PRO A 587 2.14 3.86 8.32
C PRO A 587 2.30 2.66 9.27
N ALA A 588 1.91 1.46 8.81
CA ALA A 588 1.82 0.24 9.63
C ALA A 588 3.10 -0.15 10.40
N ASN A 589 4.28 0.26 9.91
CA ASN A 589 5.56 -0.12 10.52
C ASN A 589 6.04 0.88 11.60
N GLU A 590 5.30 1.96 11.88
CA GLU A 590 5.74 3.03 12.80
C GLU A 590 5.04 2.94 14.17
N SER A 591 5.76 2.41 15.16
CA SER A 591 5.34 2.35 16.58
C SER A 591 6.10 3.33 17.50
N THR A 592 6.94 4.21 16.96
CA THR A 592 7.79 5.10 17.77
C THR A 592 7.95 6.52 17.20
N LEU A 593 7.85 7.52 18.08
CA LEU A 593 8.17 8.93 17.80
C LEU A 593 9.69 9.19 17.90
N SER A 594 10.48 8.45 17.11
CA SER A 594 11.93 8.65 17.02
C SER A 594 12.30 9.79 16.06
N SER A 595 13.49 10.38 16.19
CA SER A 595 13.92 11.50 15.34
C SER A 595 14.11 11.14 13.86
N SER A 596 14.10 9.85 13.51
CA SER A 596 14.14 9.33 12.15
C SER A 596 12.79 8.77 11.67
N SER A 597 11.71 8.96 12.43
CA SER A 597 10.38 8.43 12.11
C SER A 597 9.63 9.29 11.08
N TYR A 598 8.60 8.75 10.41
CA TYR A 598 7.80 9.54 9.48
C TYR A 598 6.97 10.61 10.22
N SER A 599 6.59 10.38 11.47
CA SER A 599 6.05 11.43 12.36
C SER A 599 7.00 12.62 12.48
N ALA A 600 8.30 12.39 12.70
CA ALA A 600 9.29 13.47 12.80
C ALA A 600 9.46 14.23 11.48
N ARG A 601 9.37 13.54 10.32
CA ARG A 601 9.39 14.16 8.99
C ARG A 601 8.14 15.03 8.76
N ILE A 602 6.94 14.53 9.06
CA ILE A 602 5.69 15.29 8.94
C ILE A 602 5.70 16.51 9.85
N LEU A 603 6.09 16.39 11.12
CA LEU A 603 6.21 17.53 12.03
C LEU A 603 7.20 18.59 11.52
N GLY A 604 8.28 18.17 10.83
CA GLY A 604 9.17 19.07 10.11
C GLY A 604 8.45 19.89 9.04
N HIS A 605 7.72 19.23 8.13
CA HIS A 605 7.00 19.90 7.04
C HIS A 605 5.80 20.75 7.53
N LEU A 606 5.09 20.31 8.57
CA LEU A 606 3.99 21.09 9.16
C LEU A 606 4.50 22.41 9.77
N ARG A 607 5.73 22.41 10.32
CA ARG A 607 6.42 23.63 10.79
C ARG A 607 6.79 24.55 9.63
N GLU A 608 7.23 24.02 8.49
CA GLU A 608 7.51 24.83 7.28
C GLU A 608 6.24 25.53 6.75
N VAL A 609 5.08 24.89 6.86
CA VAL A 609 3.77 25.41 6.41
C VAL A 609 3.07 26.29 7.47
N SER A 610 3.68 26.49 8.65
CA SER A 610 3.10 27.25 9.78
C SER A 610 1.78 26.67 10.32
N THR A 611 1.61 25.36 10.19
CA THR A 611 0.52 24.58 10.82
C THR A 611 0.94 24.05 12.21
N PRO A 612 0.00 23.69 13.10
CA PRO A 612 0.34 23.20 14.45
C PRO A 612 1.26 21.97 14.42
N ASP A 613 2.43 22.07 15.05
CA ASP A 613 3.47 21.02 15.08
C ASP A 613 3.66 20.39 16.48
N SER A 614 2.71 20.62 17.38
CA SER A 614 2.71 20.17 18.77
C SER A 614 1.89 18.87 18.93
N PRO A 615 2.53 17.70 19.15
CA PRO A 615 1.82 16.43 19.36
C PRO A 615 1.23 16.35 20.76
N VAL A 616 -0.11 16.25 20.83
CA VAL A 616 -0.88 16.23 22.09
C VAL A 616 -1.58 14.90 22.36
N GLY A 617 -1.55 13.97 21.41
CA GLY A 617 -2.13 12.66 21.63
C GLY A 617 -2.04 11.74 20.43
N VAL A 618 -2.81 10.66 20.51
CA VAL A 618 -3.03 9.69 19.45
C VAL A 618 -4.52 9.49 19.22
N TYR A 619 -4.90 9.05 18.02
CA TYR A 619 -6.23 8.51 17.78
C TYR A 619 -6.16 7.08 17.27
N LEU A 620 -7.17 6.29 17.61
CA LEU A 620 -7.35 4.92 17.18
C LEU A 620 -8.77 4.74 16.61
N SER A 621 -8.83 4.24 15.38
CA SER A 621 -10.04 3.69 14.77
C SER A 621 -10.22 2.28 15.32
N THR A 622 -11.44 1.86 15.65
CA THR A 622 -11.71 0.50 16.10
C THR A 622 -13.06 -0.01 15.62
N HIS A 623 -13.21 -1.33 15.60
CA HIS A 623 -14.49 -2.01 15.39
C HIS A 623 -14.95 -2.63 16.72
N ASN A 624 -16.23 -2.46 17.06
CA ASN A 624 -16.88 -3.07 18.24
C ASN A 624 -16.23 -2.71 19.59
N GLY A 625 -15.41 -1.65 19.63
CA GLY A 625 -14.82 -1.12 20.87
C GLY A 625 -13.54 -1.82 21.37
N GLY A 626 -12.78 -2.52 20.52
CA GLY A 626 -11.53 -3.22 20.87
C GLY A 626 -10.31 -2.34 21.19
N PHE A 627 -10.49 -1.10 21.65
CA PHE A 627 -9.49 -0.03 21.58
C PHE A 627 -8.30 -0.10 22.57
N VAL A 628 -8.31 -0.99 23.57
CA VAL A 628 -7.24 -1.05 24.59
C VAL A 628 -6.09 -1.92 24.09
N THR A 629 -5.35 -1.43 23.08
CA THR A 629 -4.22 -2.15 22.47
C THR A 629 -2.88 -1.74 23.09
N ARG A 630 -1.91 -2.66 23.09
CA ARG A 630 -0.53 -2.37 23.55
C ARG A 630 0.11 -1.23 22.75
N ALA A 631 -0.10 -1.19 21.43
CA ALA A 631 0.41 -0.13 20.57
C ALA A 631 -0.13 1.26 20.98
N ALA A 632 -1.43 1.38 21.29
CA ALA A 632 -2.01 2.64 21.76
C ALA A 632 -1.41 3.08 23.11
N ILE A 633 -1.20 2.15 24.05
CA ILE A 633 -0.60 2.44 25.36
C ILE A 633 0.90 2.80 25.25
N GLU A 634 1.66 2.14 24.38
CA GLU A 634 3.07 2.46 24.15
C GLU A 634 3.23 3.81 23.43
N MET A 635 2.35 4.14 22.48
CA MET A 635 2.40 5.39 21.72
C MET A 635 1.88 6.62 22.50
N ILE A 636 0.81 6.52 23.29
CA ILE A 636 0.39 7.63 24.18
C ILE A 636 1.48 7.95 25.23
N ASN A 637 2.20 6.93 25.72
CA ASN A 637 3.37 7.08 26.59
C ASN A 637 4.57 7.71 25.84
N ALA A 638 4.71 7.50 24.53
CA ALA A 638 5.70 8.20 23.72
C ALA A 638 5.37 9.69 23.59
N VAL A 639 4.10 10.04 23.33
CA VAL A 639 3.63 11.44 23.33
C VAL A 639 3.80 12.08 24.71
N GLU A 640 3.43 11.40 25.80
CA GLU A 640 3.53 11.96 27.16
C GLU A 640 5.00 12.24 27.58
N LYS A 641 5.96 11.47 27.06
CA LYS A 641 7.39 11.74 27.24
C LYS A 641 7.87 13.00 26.51
N ALA A 642 7.20 13.38 25.41
CA ALA A 642 7.52 14.59 24.64
C ALA A 642 6.77 15.84 25.17
N ALA A 643 5.46 15.72 25.43
CA ALA A 643 4.59 16.82 25.86
C ALA A 643 4.67 17.14 27.37
N GLY A 644 5.19 16.21 28.18
CA GLY A 644 5.25 16.33 29.63
C GLY A 644 4.10 15.62 30.36
N ARG A 645 4.18 15.56 31.69
CA ARG A 645 3.28 14.76 32.54
C ARG A 645 1.82 15.19 32.37
N GLY A 646 0.93 14.23 32.13
CA GLY A 646 -0.53 14.41 32.18
C GLY A 646 -1.17 15.04 30.95
N ARG A 647 -0.38 15.32 29.89
CA ARG A 647 -0.79 16.11 28.71
C ARG A 647 -1.08 15.31 27.44
N ALA A 648 -1.01 13.98 27.49
CA ALA A 648 -1.30 13.12 26.33
C ALA A 648 -2.72 12.54 26.41
N ILE A 649 -3.44 12.58 25.29
CA ILE A 649 -4.78 11.97 25.14
C ILE A 649 -4.81 10.84 24.10
N LEU A 650 -5.79 9.95 24.23
CA LEU A 650 -6.19 8.94 23.24
C LEU A 650 -7.63 9.24 22.81
N LEU A 651 -7.85 9.56 21.54
CA LEU A 651 -9.18 9.56 20.92
C LEU A 651 -9.51 8.18 20.34
N VAL A 652 -10.74 7.72 20.54
CA VAL A 652 -11.25 6.45 20.03
C VAL A 652 -12.49 6.71 19.17
N HIS A 653 -12.47 6.22 17.94
CA HIS A 653 -13.62 6.23 17.03
C HIS A 653 -14.07 4.79 16.73
N ASP A 654 -15.36 4.50 16.92
CA ASP A 654 -15.95 3.16 16.71
C ASP A 654 -16.77 3.13 15.41
N LEU A 655 -16.19 2.51 14.38
CA LEU A 655 -16.74 2.45 13.02
C LEU A 655 -18.04 1.64 12.96
N SER A 656 -18.15 0.59 13.77
CA SER A 656 -19.34 -0.26 13.84
C SER A 656 -20.59 0.50 14.29
N ARG A 657 -20.42 1.62 15.01
CA ARG A 657 -21.51 2.51 15.44
C ARG A 657 -21.79 3.63 14.44
N ALA A 658 -20.76 4.14 13.76
CA ALA A 658 -20.93 5.13 12.70
C ALA A 658 -21.85 4.63 11.57
N ALA A 659 -21.72 3.35 11.20
CA ALA A 659 -22.61 2.68 10.24
C ALA A 659 -24.10 2.67 10.66
N GLY A 660 -24.39 2.78 11.96
CA GLY A 660 -25.74 2.91 12.52
C GLY A 660 -26.26 4.35 12.65
N LEU A 661 -25.62 5.32 11.97
CA LEU A 661 -25.85 6.77 12.11
C LEU A 661 -25.58 7.33 13.53
N ASP A 662 -24.79 6.62 14.33
CA ASP A 662 -24.50 6.94 15.73
C ASP A 662 -23.05 7.45 15.92
N LEU A 663 -22.90 8.71 16.35
CA LEU A 663 -21.63 9.43 16.43
C LEU A 663 -20.80 8.95 17.64
N SER A 664 -20.02 7.88 17.44
CA SER A 664 -19.19 7.30 18.51
C SER A 664 -17.76 7.85 18.49
N VAL A 665 -17.50 8.82 19.37
CA VAL A 665 -16.16 9.36 19.69
C VAL A 665 -15.98 9.40 21.20
N LYS A 666 -14.82 9.00 21.71
CA LYS A 666 -14.46 9.08 23.14
C LYS A 666 -13.03 9.55 23.32
N ALA A 667 -12.75 10.30 24.39
CA ALA A 667 -11.41 10.62 24.81
C ALA A 667 -11.02 9.84 26.08
N TYR A 668 -9.75 9.51 26.19
CA TYR A 668 -9.13 8.87 27.33
C TYR A 668 -7.75 9.48 27.62
N ARG A 669 -7.26 9.34 28.85
CA ARG A 669 -5.85 9.55 29.23
C ARG A 669 -5.35 8.37 30.06
N LEU A 670 -4.03 8.20 30.16
CA LEU A 670 -3.47 7.23 31.11
C LEU A 670 -3.83 7.63 32.55
N SER A 671 -4.08 6.62 33.40
CA SER A 671 -4.13 6.84 34.84
C SER A 671 -2.74 7.10 35.42
N GLU A 672 -2.67 7.75 36.58
CA GLU A 672 -1.41 8.08 37.25
C GLU A 672 -0.52 6.84 37.48
N GLY A 673 -1.12 5.72 37.91
CA GLY A 673 -0.40 4.46 38.10
C GLY A 673 0.10 3.83 36.80
N ALA A 674 -0.69 3.91 35.72
CA ALA A 674 -0.25 3.44 34.40
C ALA A 674 0.91 4.28 33.87
N ARG A 675 0.84 5.60 34.01
CA ARG A 675 1.92 6.56 33.72
C ARG A 675 3.19 6.28 34.52
N GLU A 676 3.08 6.00 35.81
CA GLU A 676 4.21 5.61 36.67
C GLU A 676 4.90 4.34 36.16
N ALA A 677 4.15 3.27 35.86
CA ALA A 677 4.68 2.02 35.30
C ALA A 677 5.32 2.22 33.91
N ALA A 678 4.66 2.99 33.04
CA ALA A 678 5.09 3.31 31.69
C ALA A 678 6.37 4.16 31.64
N LYS A 679 6.54 5.08 32.61
CA LYS A 679 7.75 5.88 32.84
C LYS A 679 8.90 5.04 33.39
N LYS A 680 8.60 4.11 34.32
CA LYS A 680 9.59 3.17 34.89
C LYS A 680 10.04 2.10 33.89
N GLY A 681 9.35 1.92 32.75
CA GLY A 681 9.63 0.86 31.77
C GLY A 681 9.37 -0.54 32.33
N LYS A 682 8.46 -0.65 33.30
CA LYS A 682 8.21 -1.84 34.11
C LYS A 682 6.71 -2.16 34.17
N TRP A 683 6.33 -3.15 33.39
CA TRP A 683 5.00 -3.77 33.38
C TRP A 683 5.06 -5.18 34.00
N ASP A 684 5.94 -5.39 34.98
CA ASP A 684 6.05 -6.62 35.75
C ASP A 684 4.93 -6.76 36.80
N THR A 685 4.77 -7.95 37.37
CA THR A 685 3.63 -8.24 38.28
C THR A 685 3.65 -7.36 39.53
N ALA A 686 4.84 -7.05 40.07
CA ALA A 686 4.98 -6.16 41.23
C ALA A 686 4.59 -4.72 40.88
N SER A 687 5.11 -4.18 39.77
CA SER A 687 4.80 -2.84 39.29
C SER A 687 3.29 -2.64 39.06
N LEU A 688 2.57 -3.61 38.48
CA LEU A 688 1.12 -3.48 38.30
C LEU A 688 0.36 -3.41 39.64
N VAL A 689 0.77 -4.20 40.64
CA VAL A 689 0.16 -4.20 41.99
C VAL A 689 0.47 -2.91 42.74
N ASP A 690 1.75 -2.51 42.79
CA ASP A 690 2.22 -1.31 43.51
C ASP A 690 1.53 -0.03 42.99
N ASN A 691 1.41 0.09 41.66
CA ASN A 691 0.78 1.23 41.01
C ASN A 691 -0.76 1.06 40.80
N ARG A 692 -1.37 -0.02 41.32
CA ARG A 692 -2.82 -0.35 41.25
C ARG A 692 -3.43 -0.35 39.84
N VAL A 693 -2.66 -0.81 38.84
CA VAL A 693 -3.05 -0.79 37.43
C VAL A 693 -3.79 -2.08 37.06
N THR A 694 -5.00 -1.93 36.52
CA THR A 694 -5.85 -3.02 36.04
C THR A 694 -6.36 -2.67 34.63
N SER A 695 -6.93 -3.64 33.90
CA SER A 695 -7.52 -3.40 32.58
C SER A 695 -8.66 -2.36 32.61
N ALA A 696 -9.34 -2.20 33.75
CA ALA A 696 -10.38 -1.19 33.97
C ALA A 696 -9.86 0.15 34.52
N THR A 697 -8.61 0.22 35.00
CA THR A 697 -8.00 1.43 35.59
C THR A 697 -6.79 1.96 34.82
N ILE A 698 -6.40 1.35 33.70
CA ILE A 698 -5.30 1.80 32.84
C ILE A 698 -5.60 3.11 32.10
N LEU A 699 -6.86 3.31 31.70
CA LEU A 699 -7.36 4.51 31.01
C LEU A 699 -8.47 5.18 31.80
N VAL A 700 -8.40 6.51 31.91
CA VAL A 700 -9.43 7.37 32.53
C VAL A 700 -10.18 8.09 31.40
N PRO A 701 -11.52 8.02 31.32
CA PRO A 701 -12.28 8.71 30.28
C PRO A 701 -12.29 10.23 30.50
N LEU A 702 -12.31 10.98 29.40
CA LEU A 702 -12.42 12.44 29.38
C LEU A 702 -13.68 12.88 28.62
N PRO A 703 -14.37 13.94 29.05
CA PRO A 703 -15.48 14.54 28.30
C PRO A 703 -14.96 15.19 27.02
N VAL A 704 -15.68 14.98 25.91
CA VAL A 704 -15.36 15.54 24.60
C VAL A 704 -16.43 16.57 24.21
N THR A 705 -15.98 17.72 23.75
CA THR A 705 -16.80 18.73 23.07
C THR A 705 -16.34 18.83 21.62
N ILE A 706 -17.28 18.90 20.67
CA ILE A 706 -16.94 19.06 19.24
C ILE A 706 -17.23 20.50 18.84
N ALA A 707 -16.22 21.20 18.33
CA ALA A 707 -16.31 22.58 17.88
C ALA A 707 -16.20 22.65 16.35
N SER A 708 -17.06 23.43 15.71
CA SER A 708 -16.92 23.81 14.30
C SER A 708 -16.34 25.22 14.20
N SER A 709 -15.38 25.43 13.28
CA SER A 709 -14.93 26.79 12.98
C SER A 709 -16.03 27.55 12.24
N SER A 710 -16.13 28.86 12.46
CA SER A 710 -17.15 29.69 11.80
C SER A 710 -17.04 29.65 10.26
N LEU A 711 -15.83 29.43 9.74
CA LEU A 711 -15.57 29.23 8.31
C LEU A 711 -16.14 27.89 7.81
N LEU A 712 -16.00 26.80 8.56
CA LEU A 712 -16.60 25.51 8.19
C LEU A 712 -18.13 25.57 8.29
N SER A 713 -18.67 26.23 9.31
CA SER A 713 -20.12 26.46 9.42
C SER A 713 -20.66 27.32 8.25
N ALA A 714 -19.90 28.31 7.78
CA ALA A 714 -20.24 29.07 6.58
C ALA A 714 -20.15 28.24 5.30
N LEU A 715 -19.12 27.40 5.15
CA LEU A 715 -19.01 26.48 4.01
C LEU A 715 -20.18 25.50 3.96
N LEU A 716 -20.50 24.86 5.09
CA LEU A 716 -21.64 23.94 5.20
C LEU A 716 -22.99 24.63 4.93
N SER A 717 -23.15 25.91 5.29
CA SER A 717 -24.37 26.67 4.94
C SER A 717 -24.44 27.08 3.46
N THR A 718 -23.31 27.15 2.73
CA THR A 718 -23.31 27.29 1.27
C THR A 718 -23.54 25.96 0.53
N LEU A 719 -23.15 24.83 1.12
CA LEU A 719 -23.36 23.49 0.55
C LEU A 719 -24.78 22.95 0.78
N THR A 720 -25.51 23.49 1.76
CA THR A 720 -26.89 23.08 2.07
C THR A 720 -27.91 23.98 1.37
N THR A 721 -28.41 23.55 0.21
CA THR A 721 -29.60 24.15 -0.39
C THR A 721 -30.77 24.05 0.59
N PRO A 722 -31.45 25.16 0.95
CA PRO A 722 -32.48 25.13 1.98
C PRO A 722 -33.75 24.42 1.47
N SER A 723 -33.85 23.12 1.71
CA SER A 723 -35.13 22.42 1.61
C SER A 723 -36.08 23.04 2.64
N LYS A 724 -37.28 23.40 2.20
CA LYS A 724 -38.25 24.09 3.03
C LYS A 724 -38.71 23.13 4.14
N PRO A 725 -38.46 23.41 5.44
CA PRO A 725 -38.77 22.46 6.49
C PRO A 725 -40.27 22.22 6.56
N GLN A 726 -40.70 20.98 6.27
CA GLN A 726 -42.05 20.55 6.56
C GLN A 726 -42.16 20.28 8.07
N SER A 727 -42.57 21.31 8.81
CA SER A 727 -42.96 21.14 10.22
C SER A 727 -44.08 20.10 10.30
N PRO A 728 -43.94 18.99 11.05
CA PRO A 728 -45.02 18.03 11.22
C PRO A 728 -46.17 18.71 11.97
N SER A 729 -47.26 18.98 11.26
CA SER A 729 -48.42 19.66 11.83
C SER A 729 -49.21 18.71 12.74
N LEU A 730 -49.29 19.04 14.03
CA LEU A 730 -50.07 18.29 15.04
C LEU A 730 -51.60 18.27 14.80
N THR A 731 -52.06 18.72 13.62
CA THR A 731 -53.46 18.86 13.20
C THR A 731 -53.88 17.85 12.14
N SER A 732 -52.98 17.01 11.62
CA SER A 732 -53.38 15.86 10.79
C SER A 732 -54.00 14.77 11.66
N PRO A 733 -55.23 14.29 11.39
CA PRO A 733 -55.81 13.19 12.15
C PRO A 733 -54.96 11.92 12.00
N PRO A 734 -54.91 11.04 13.02
CA PRO A 734 -54.10 9.84 12.98
C PRO A 734 -54.61 8.91 11.88
N VAL A 735 -53.82 8.74 10.82
CA VAL A 735 -54.02 7.69 9.82
C VAL A 735 -53.86 6.36 10.55
N PRO A 736 -54.86 5.45 10.54
CA PRO A 736 -54.70 4.13 11.13
C PRO A 736 -53.59 3.39 10.39
N LEU A 737 -52.48 3.14 11.07
CA LEU A 737 -51.43 2.26 10.54
C LEU A 737 -52.04 0.86 10.35
N PRO A 738 -52.08 0.31 9.12
CA PRO A 738 -52.53 -1.06 8.94
C PRO A 738 -51.54 -1.99 9.66
N PRO A 739 -51.99 -3.13 10.21
CA PRO A 739 -51.10 -4.09 10.85
C PRO A 739 -50.08 -4.61 9.84
N THR A 740 -48.83 -4.16 9.96
CA THR A 740 -47.74 -4.59 9.10
C THR A 740 -47.38 -6.02 9.43
N PHE A 741 -47.89 -6.97 8.64
CA PHE A 741 -47.41 -8.36 8.58
C PHE A 741 -46.01 -8.47 7.94
N SER A 742 -45.16 -7.46 8.13
CA SER A 742 -43.72 -7.62 7.99
C SER A 742 -43.28 -8.73 8.94
N ALA A 743 -42.54 -9.71 8.43
CA ALA A 743 -41.99 -10.75 9.28
C ALA A 743 -41.16 -10.12 10.40
N LEU A 744 -41.20 -10.71 11.60
CA LEU A 744 -40.30 -10.39 12.71
C LEU A 744 -38.87 -10.84 12.37
N THR A 745 -38.27 -10.11 11.44
CA THR A 745 -36.86 -10.15 11.06
C THR A 745 -36.06 -9.65 12.25
N ASN A 746 -35.65 -10.60 13.09
CA ASN A 746 -35.01 -10.35 14.38
C ASN A 746 -33.77 -9.45 14.19
N PRO A 747 -33.80 -8.17 14.63
CA PRO A 747 -32.85 -7.14 14.18
C PRO A 747 -31.47 -7.21 14.87
N LEU A 748 -31.07 -8.40 15.32
CA LEU A 748 -29.78 -8.72 15.95
C LEU A 748 -28.65 -9.00 14.93
N GLN A 749 -28.93 -8.90 13.63
CA GLN A 749 -28.38 -9.86 12.66
C GLN A 749 -26.99 -9.52 12.07
N THR A 750 -26.34 -8.43 12.49
CA THR A 750 -24.98 -8.06 12.03
C THR A 750 -23.99 -7.81 13.18
N SER A 751 -24.36 -6.99 14.17
CA SER A 751 -23.48 -6.62 15.28
C SER A 751 -23.22 -7.76 16.27
N LEU A 752 -24.26 -8.48 16.71
CA LEU A 752 -24.14 -9.48 17.76
C LEU A 752 -23.26 -10.70 17.38
N PRO A 753 -23.33 -11.26 16.15
CA PRO A 753 -22.39 -12.30 15.71
C PRO A 753 -20.93 -11.82 15.67
N ALA A 754 -20.69 -10.55 15.31
CA ALA A 754 -19.35 -9.97 15.32
C ALA A 754 -18.81 -9.87 16.75
N TYR A 755 -19.59 -9.32 17.71
CA TYR A 755 -19.19 -9.31 19.13
C TYR A 755 -18.84 -10.70 19.68
N LEU A 756 -19.59 -11.75 19.30
CA LEU A 756 -19.31 -13.13 19.69
C LEU A 756 -17.98 -13.64 19.10
N SER A 757 -17.75 -13.42 17.80
CA SER A 757 -16.50 -13.80 17.13
C SER A 757 -15.29 -13.06 17.70
N ASP A 758 -15.40 -11.75 17.87
CA ASP A 758 -14.34 -10.89 18.37
C ASP A 758 -13.96 -11.25 19.82
N THR A 759 -14.94 -11.64 20.64
CA THR A 759 -14.72 -12.12 22.01
C THR A 759 -13.97 -13.46 22.00
N LEU A 760 -14.32 -14.38 21.10
CA LEU A 760 -13.65 -15.68 20.96
C LEU A 760 -12.21 -15.53 20.46
N ASP A 761 -11.98 -14.64 19.49
CA ASP A 761 -10.65 -14.29 18.98
C ASP A 761 -9.78 -13.65 20.09
N SER A 762 -10.34 -12.69 20.83
CA SER A 762 -9.66 -12.04 21.96
C SER A 762 -9.30 -13.05 23.07
N LEU A 763 -10.20 -13.98 23.38
CA LEU A 763 -9.97 -15.07 24.34
C LEU A 763 -8.86 -16.02 23.85
N THR A 764 -8.80 -16.27 22.54
CA THR A 764 -7.80 -17.13 21.91
C THR A 764 -6.41 -16.52 21.96
N LEU A 765 -6.29 -15.21 21.67
CA LEU A 765 -5.05 -14.43 21.81
C LEU A 765 -4.62 -14.35 23.29
N HIS A 766 -5.54 -14.05 24.21
CA HIS A 766 -5.29 -14.07 25.65
C HIS A 766 -4.79 -15.44 26.15
N SER A 767 -5.33 -16.54 25.60
CA SER A 767 -4.88 -17.90 25.93
C SER A 767 -3.49 -18.19 25.36
N HIS A 768 -3.17 -17.71 24.15
CA HIS A 768 -1.82 -17.80 23.59
C HIS A 768 -0.80 -17.09 24.50
N GLU A 769 -1.05 -15.84 24.86
CA GLU A 769 -0.16 -15.08 25.74
C GLU A 769 -0.05 -15.66 27.14
N ALA A 770 -1.11 -16.25 27.69
CA ALA A 770 -1.05 -16.91 28.99
C ALA A 770 -0.10 -18.13 28.95
N ASN A 771 -0.12 -18.90 27.84
CA ASN A 771 0.79 -20.01 27.61
C ASN A 771 2.24 -19.54 27.36
N ASN A 772 2.41 -18.46 26.61
CA ASN A 772 3.70 -17.82 26.34
C ASN A 772 4.38 -17.34 27.64
N VAL A 773 3.71 -16.49 28.41
CA VAL A 773 4.25 -15.98 29.67
C VAL A 773 4.48 -17.12 30.68
N ALA A 774 3.63 -18.14 30.70
CA ALA A 774 3.88 -19.35 31.50
C ALA A 774 5.12 -20.14 31.03
N PHE A 775 5.43 -20.17 29.73
CA PHE A 775 6.69 -20.74 29.21
C PHE A 775 7.89 -19.90 29.65
N LEU A 776 7.85 -18.58 29.50
CA LEU A 776 8.91 -17.66 29.90
C LEU A 776 9.20 -17.74 31.40
N VAL A 777 8.17 -17.76 32.26
CA VAL A 777 8.33 -17.96 33.71
C VAL A 777 8.98 -19.31 34.05
N ARG A 778 8.63 -20.40 33.34
CA ARG A 778 9.28 -21.72 33.50
C ARG A 778 10.73 -21.71 33.02
N GLN A 779 11.07 -20.95 31.99
CA GLN A 779 12.46 -20.76 31.55
C GLN A 779 13.27 -19.96 32.59
N ILE A 780 12.74 -18.84 33.08
CA ILE A 780 13.32 -18.02 34.16
C ILE A 780 13.58 -18.88 35.41
N GLY A 781 12.64 -19.76 35.79
CA GLY A 781 12.83 -20.69 36.89
C GLY A 781 14.00 -21.66 36.69
N ARG A 782 14.13 -22.26 35.49
CA ARG A 782 15.23 -23.18 35.17
C ARG A 782 16.59 -22.48 35.17
N GLU A 783 16.68 -21.26 34.65
CA GLU A 783 17.92 -20.48 34.69
C GLU A 783 18.28 -20.06 36.13
N LYS A 784 17.31 -19.61 36.94
CA LYS A 784 17.54 -19.32 38.37
C LYS A 784 18.09 -20.54 39.11
N SER A 785 17.46 -21.72 38.99
CA SER A 785 17.96 -22.93 39.67
C SER A 785 19.31 -23.41 39.14
N ARG A 786 19.65 -23.17 37.87
CA ARG A 786 21.01 -23.41 37.34
C ARG A 786 22.03 -22.47 37.99
N HIS A 787 21.70 -21.19 38.13
CA HIS A 787 22.58 -20.18 38.72
C HIS A 787 22.76 -20.41 40.23
N GLU A 788 21.69 -20.78 40.95
CA GLU A 788 21.72 -21.21 42.35
C GLU A 788 22.59 -22.45 42.56
N GLY A 789 22.49 -23.45 41.66
CA GLY A 789 23.38 -24.61 41.64
C GLY A 789 24.86 -24.23 41.48
N LEU A 790 25.18 -23.39 40.49
CA LEU A 790 26.55 -22.91 40.26
C LEU A 790 27.12 -22.08 41.42
N ILE A 791 26.28 -21.34 42.13
CA ILE A 791 26.67 -20.62 43.37
C ILE A 791 26.98 -21.63 44.47
N LYS A 792 26.11 -22.62 44.70
CA LYS A 792 26.33 -23.64 45.73
C LYS A 792 27.58 -24.49 45.46
N ASP A 793 27.77 -24.95 44.23
CA ASP A 793 28.95 -25.73 43.83
C ASP A 793 30.26 -24.92 44.05
N ARG A 794 30.22 -23.61 43.81
CA ARG A 794 31.34 -22.69 44.09
C ARG A 794 31.59 -22.52 45.60
N GLU A 795 30.54 -22.46 46.41
CA GLU A 795 30.63 -22.36 47.87
C GLU A 795 31.17 -23.65 48.50
N ASP A 796 30.66 -24.81 48.09
CA ASP A 796 31.14 -26.14 48.52
C ASP A 796 32.61 -26.38 48.10
N GLU A 797 33.02 -25.94 46.91
CA GLU A 797 34.42 -25.99 46.45
C GLU A 797 35.34 -25.04 47.24
N ASN A 798 34.90 -23.82 47.57
CA ASN A 798 35.66 -22.91 48.43
C ASN A 798 35.80 -23.47 49.86
N ILE A 799 34.78 -24.14 50.40
CA ILE A 799 34.85 -24.85 51.68
C ILE A 799 35.88 -26.00 51.64
N ARG A 800 36.05 -26.70 50.52
CA ARG A 800 37.11 -27.71 50.32
C ARG A 800 38.51 -27.08 50.25
N ARG A 801 38.67 -25.98 49.52
CA ARG A 801 39.94 -25.23 49.41
C ARG A 801 40.42 -24.73 50.76
N ARG A 802 39.51 -24.13 51.54
CA ARG A 802 39.77 -23.69 52.93
C ARG A 802 40.26 -24.84 53.84
N LYS A 803 39.70 -26.05 53.70
CA LYS A 803 40.14 -27.24 54.45
C LYS A 803 41.48 -27.83 53.98
N THR A 804 41.91 -27.52 52.75
CA THR A 804 43.16 -28.02 52.15
C THR A 804 44.28 -26.97 52.12
N GLY A 805 44.07 -25.81 52.75
CA GLY A 805 45.07 -24.72 52.81
C GLY A 805 45.27 -23.97 51.49
N GLN A 806 44.33 -24.10 50.54
CA GLN A 806 44.38 -23.43 49.24
C GLN A 806 43.57 -22.12 49.25
N ALA A 807 43.98 -21.17 48.39
CA ALA A 807 43.25 -19.93 48.21
C ALA A 807 41.85 -20.16 47.60
N GLU A 808 40.87 -19.39 48.08
CA GLU A 808 39.47 -19.47 47.63
C GLU A 808 39.29 -18.84 46.25
N LEU A 809 38.37 -19.39 45.46
CA LEU A 809 38.00 -18.85 44.15
C LEU A 809 37.13 -17.59 44.33
N PRO A 810 37.25 -16.59 43.44
CA PRO A 810 36.39 -15.40 43.46
C PRO A 810 34.89 -15.74 43.45
N ALA A 811 34.12 -14.88 44.10
CA ALA A 811 32.66 -14.93 44.05
C ALA A 811 32.15 -14.74 42.61
N ILE A 812 31.05 -15.40 42.27
CA ILE A 812 30.38 -15.25 40.97
C ILE A 812 29.83 -13.81 40.87
N SER A 813 30.05 -13.17 39.72
CA SER A 813 29.77 -11.73 39.54
C SER A 813 28.28 -11.40 39.62
N ALA A 814 27.98 -10.11 39.85
CA ALA A 814 26.61 -9.64 39.92
C ALA A 814 25.86 -9.77 38.58
N GLU A 815 26.56 -9.73 37.43
CA GLU A 815 25.92 -9.96 36.12
C GLU A 815 25.51 -11.43 35.93
N VAL A 816 26.30 -12.39 36.40
CA VAL A 816 25.92 -13.82 36.38
C VAL A 816 24.84 -14.12 37.42
N ARG A 817 24.77 -13.36 38.52
CA ARG A 817 23.59 -13.30 39.41
C ARG A 817 22.42 -12.50 38.84
N GLY A 818 22.58 -11.89 37.66
CA GLY A 818 21.60 -11.06 36.97
C GLY A 818 20.44 -11.90 36.44
N GLY A 819 19.50 -12.23 37.33
CA GLY A 819 18.33 -13.03 36.99
C GLY A 819 17.57 -12.44 35.82
N THR A 820 17.29 -13.28 34.83
CA THR A 820 16.49 -12.98 33.63
C THR A 820 15.23 -12.18 33.99
N LYS A 821 15.11 -10.99 33.38
CA LYS A 821 14.03 -10.00 33.62
C LYS A 821 12.65 -10.66 33.51
N GLU A 822 11.72 -10.31 34.40
CA GLU A 822 10.33 -10.79 34.29
C GLU A 822 9.70 -10.28 32.97
N PRO A 823 8.96 -11.14 32.24
CA PRO A 823 8.24 -10.72 31.04
C PRO A 823 7.21 -9.62 31.33
N SER A 824 6.96 -8.78 30.33
CA SER A 824 5.92 -7.75 30.38
C SER A 824 4.54 -8.39 30.54
N ARG A 825 3.69 -7.78 31.36
CA ARG A 825 2.27 -8.14 31.51
C ARG A 825 1.34 -7.19 30.76
N LEU A 826 1.88 -6.21 30.03
CA LEU A 826 1.07 -5.20 29.33
C LEU A 826 0.13 -5.82 28.28
N GLU A 827 0.64 -6.74 27.45
CA GLU A 827 -0.17 -7.41 26.42
C GLU A 827 -1.36 -8.18 27.03
N MET A 828 -1.08 -8.98 28.05
CA MET A 828 -2.08 -9.71 28.85
C MET A 828 -3.15 -8.78 29.42
N LEU A 829 -2.74 -7.64 29.97
CA LEU A 829 -3.62 -6.63 30.55
C LEU A 829 -4.52 -5.95 29.50
N CYS A 830 -3.97 -5.68 28.31
CA CYS A 830 -4.69 -5.13 27.16
C CYS A 830 -5.73 -6.12 26.63
N LEU A 831 -5.33 -7.37 26.37
CA LEU A 831 -6.24 -8.45 25.91
C LEU A 831 -7.36 -8.71 26.92
N GLN A 832 -7.06 -8.70 28.23
CA GLN A 832 -8.08 -8.81 29.29
C GLN A 832 -9.07 -7.62 29.24
N GLY A 833 -8.61 -6.42 28.91
CA GLY A 833 -9.46 -5.25 28.70
C GLY A 833 -10.33 -5.33 27.46
N GLN A 834 -9.81 -5.87 26.35
CA GLN A 834 -10.58 -6.10 25.13
C GLN A 834 -11.70 -7.13 25.35
N VAL A 835 -11.42 -8.25 26.03
CA VAL A 835 -12.45 -9.27 26.38
C VAL A 835 -13.57 -8.67 27.25
N ASP A 836 -13.23 -7.89 28.27
CA ASP A 836 -14.21 -7.21 29.13
C ASP A 836 -15.03 -6.14 28.37
N GLY A 837 -14.38 -5.37 27.49
CA GLY A 837 -15.03 -4.38 26.63
C GLY A 837 -16.02 -5.00 25.64
N LEU A 838 -15.60 -6.05 24.93
CA LEU A 838 -16.43 -6.78 23.97
C LEU A 838 -17.59 -7.51 24.66
N ALA A 839 -17.37 -8.12 25.83
CA ALA A 839 -18.44 -8.73 26.62
C ALA A 839 -19.49 -7.71 27.09
N LYS A 840 -19.07 -6.49 27.46
CA LYS A 840 -19.98 -5.38 27.80
C LYS A 840 -20.73 -4.85 26.58
N GLY A 841 -20.06 -4.74 25.43
CA GLY A 841 -20.69 -4.37 24.15
C GLY A 841 -21.76 -5.38 23.73
N MET A 842 -21.42 -6.67 23.76
CA MET A 842 -22.33 -7.79 23.53
C MET A 842 -23.57 -7.75 24.44
N GLY A 843 -23.37 -7.51 25.74
CA GLY A 843 -24.46 -7.40 26.71
C GLY A 843 -25.38 -6.20 26.46
N ALA A 844 -24.81 -5.05 26.09
CA ALA A 844 -25.58 -3.86 25.73
C ALA A 844 -26.40 -4.07 24.44
N GLU A 845 -25.80 -4.72 23.44
CA GLU A 845 -26.44 -4.99 22.14
C GLU A 845 -27.57 -6.02 22.26
N ALA A 846 -27.34 -7.12 22.97
CA ALA A 846 -28.39 -8.09 23.32
C ALA A 846 -29.54 -7.43 24.12
N GLY A 847 -29.21 -6.48 25.00
CA GLY A 847 -30.19 -5.66 25.72
C GLY A 847 -31.09 -4.83 24.80
N LYS A 848 -30.53 -4.15 23.78
CA LYS A 848 -31.31 -3.42 22.77
C LYS A 848 -32.30 -4.35 22.04
N GLY A 849 -31.85 -5.54 21.68
CA GLY A 849 -32.68 -6.57 21.05
C GLY A 849 -33.84 -6.98 21.94
N LEU A 850 -33.57 -7.29 23.21
CA LEU A 850 -34.61 -7.66 24.18
C LEU A 850 -35.68 -6.58 24.33
N VAL A 851 -35.29 -5.31 24.45
CA VAL A 851 -36.25 -4.18 24.54
C VAL A 851 -37.07 -4.04 23.26
N ARG A 852 -36.47 -4.23 22.07
CA ARG A 852 -37.18 -4.25 20.77
C ARG A 852 -38.07 -5.47 20.55
N CYS A 853 -38.01 -6.50 21.40
CA CYS A 853 -38.93 -7.64 21.38
C CYS A 853 -40.08 -7.48 22.39
N TYR A 854 -40.08 -6.43 23.21
CA TYR A 854 -41.10 -6.10 24.22
C TYR A 854 -41.90 -4.82 23.89
N LEU A 855 -41.57 -4.15 22.78
CA LEU A 855 -42.22 -2.94 22.23
C LEU A 855 -42.82 -3.25 20.85
#